data_AF-F6X6W8-F1
#
_entry.id   AF-F6X6W8-F1
#
_cell.length_a   1.000
_cell.length_b   1.000
_cell.length_c   1.000
_cell.angle_alpha   90.00
_cell.angle_beta   90.00
_cell.angle_gamma   90.00
#
_symmetry.space_group_name_H-M   'P 1'
#
loop_
_entity.id
_entity.type
_entity.pdbx_description
1 polymer ?
#
loop_
_entity_poly.entity_id
_entity_poly.type
_entity_poly.pdbx_seq_one_letter_code
_entity_poly.pdbx_strand_id
1 'polypeptide(L)'
;MVPHRPFPALRPVLGAQWALPQYGAIGGEAERGSSPSVGPKRRSEQCPATSKGSVKATEGRKGRGRGGRWTPSFLPSFLPSFLPSFLPSFLPSFLPSFLPSFLPSFLPSFLPSFLPSLPPSLPPSLPPSFLPSLLPSLPPSLLCPCLSSLCRPGRWMWGALGVGPGPAGGRLLFLLPLPLLRASAIPLAIPATMKTAAFVAKLPLNYRGGIRLHPADDTGPERAHEPATGRVIASFLGSGEKEVDLAVQSAKAAFRVWSQKSGTERCRVLLEAARIIRERRDEIATVESVNNGKSIFESRMDIDLSWQCLEYYAGLAGSLAGEHIQLPSGSFGYTRREPLGVCVGIGAWNYPFQIACWKSAPALACGNSMIYKPSPFTPVSVLLLAEILSEAGAPPGLFNVVQGGAATGQLLCQHRDVAKVSFTGSVPTGSKVMEMAAKGIKPVTLELGGKSPLIIFSDCILKNAVKGALLANFLTQGEVCSNGTRVFVQKGILKQFTEEVVKETEKIKLGDPLQEDTRMGPLITRPHLERVLGFVQRAREEGAQVLCGGDLYVPEDPKLKDGYYMRPCVLGDCKDDMTCVKEEIFGPVMSILAFDTEEEVLERANATSFGLAAGVFTRDLQRAHRVVAGLQAGACYINNYNVTPVELPFGGYKMSGFGRENGRAAIEYYSQLKTVYVEMGKIESPF
;
A
#
# COMPACT_ATOMS: atom_id res chain seq x y z
N MET A 1 -32.62 -38.50 -41.67
CA MET A 1 -33.44 -37.43 -42.29
C MET A 1 -32.69 -36.12 -42.12
N VAL A 2 -32.34 -35.50 -43.25
CA VAL A 2 -31.53 -34.29 -43.48
C VAL A 2 -32.53 -33.27 -44.10
N PRO A 3 -32.42 -31.93 -43.90
CA PRO A 3 -31.16 -31.24 -44.13
C PRO A 3 -30.70 -30.17 -43.14
N HIS A 4 -29.43 -30.36 -42.76
CA HIS A 4 -28.40 -29.32 -42.74
C HIS A 4 -28.31 -28.56 -44.06
N ARG A 5 -28.11 -27.23 -43.99
CA ARG A 5 -27.19 -26.49 -44.87
C ARG A 5 -26.65 -25.22 -44.19
N PRO A 6 -25.47 -24.73 -44.61
CA PRO A 6 -24.41 -24.32 -43.70
C PRO A 6 -23.97 -22.86 -43.83
N PHE A 7 -23.23 -22.38 -42.83
CA PHE A 7 -22.32 -21.23 -42.97
C PHE A 7 -21.23 -21.54 -44.00
N PRO A 8 -20.90 -20.62 -44.93
CA PRO A 8 -19.76 -20.77 -45.81
C PRO A 8 -18.48 -20.26 -45.11
N ALA A 9 -17.42 -21.05 -45.22
CA ALA A 9 -16.05 -20.66 -44.93
C ALA A 9 -15.27 -20.39 -46.24
N LEU A 10 -14.18 -19.62 -46.09
CA LEU A 10 -13.04 -19.41 -46.99
C LEU A 10 -13.14 -18.28 -48.05
N ARG A 11 -12.45 -17.16 -47.83
CA ARG A 11 -11.04 -16.95 -48.25
C ARG A 11 -10.48 -15.61 -47.74
N PRO A 12 -9.14 -15.47 -47.64
CA PRO A 12 -8.46 -14.38 -46.94
C PRO A 12 -8.29 -13.16 -47.84
N VAL A 13 -8.57 -11.96 -47.30
CA VAL A 13 -8.16 -10.69 -47.92
C VAL A 13 -6.89 -10.23 -47.24
N LEU A 14 -5.77 -10.53 -47.89
CA LEU A 14 -4.52 -9.78 -47.81
C LEU A 14 -4.77 -8.37 -48.36
N GLY A 15 -4.28 -7.33 -47.69
CA GLY A 15 -4.14 -6.02 -48.32
C GLY A 15 -4.17 -4.81 -47.38
N ALA A 16 -3.07 -4.55 -46.69
CA ALA A 16 -2.60 -3.19 -46.38
C ALA A 16 -1.12 -3.27 -45.96
N GLN A 17 -0.27 -3.40 -46.97
CA GLN A 17 1.17 -3.24 -46.82
C GLN A 17 1.50 -1.79 -46.49
N TRP A 18 2.41 -1.68 -45.54
CA TRP A 18 3.18 -0.49 -45.22
C TRP A 18 3.97 -0.04 -46.44
N ALA A 19 3.84 1.25 -46.77
CA ALA A 19 4.70 1.92 -47.73
C ALA A 19 6.07 2.17 -47.08
N LEU A 20 7.08 1.44 -47.53
CA LEU A 20 8.48 1.86 -47.52
C LEU A 20 8.90 2.07 -48.98
N PRO A 21 9.59 3.17 -49.32
CA PRO A 21 10.03 3.39 -50.69
C PRO A 21 11.27 2.53 -51.00
N GLN A 22 11.25 1.88 -52.17
CA GLN A 22 12.37 1.14 -52.77
C GLN A 22 12.83 1.78 -54.08
N TYR A 23 14.03 1.31 -54.48
CA TYR A 23 14.71 1.31 -55.79
C TYR A 23 15.66 2.47 -56.05
N GLY A 24 16.87 2.24 -56.56
CA GLY A 24 17.59 1.08 -57.13
C GLY A 24 18.91 1.65 -57.71
N ALA A 25 19.90 0.97 -58.28
CA ALA A 25 20.20 -0.39 -58.71
C ALA A 25 21.73 -0.35 -59.11
N ILE A 26 22.54 -1.40 -59.32
CA ILE A 26 22.62 -2.41 -60.40
C ILE A 26 23.93 -3.21 -60.18
N GLY A 27 23.89 -4.52 -60.44
CA GLY A 27 25.00 -5.33 -60.99
C GLY A 27 26.00 -5.90 -59.97
N GLY A 28 26.34 -7.19 -59.94
CA GLY A 28 26.18 -8.28 -60.89
C GLY A 28 27.44 -9.14 -60.86
N GLU A 29 27.28 -10.47 -60.68
CA GLU A 29 28.24 -11.55 -61.01
C GLU A 29 29.58 -11.59 -60.24
N ALA A 30 30.34 -12.68 -60.17
CA ALA A 30 30.13 -14.12 -60.05
C ALA A 30 31.54 -14.72 -59.86
N GLU A 31 31.60 -15.93 -59.30
CA GLU A 31 32.68 -16.94 -59.45
C GLU A 31 33.90 -17.00 -58.50
N ARG A 32 33.87 -18.11 -57.73
CA ARG A 32 34.85 -19.23 -57.63
C ARG A 32 36.33 -18.99 -57.29
N GLY A 33 36.81 -19.85 -56.38
CA GLY A 33 38.21 -20.33 -56.30
C GLY A 33 38.74 -20.41 -54.87
N SER A 34 38.51 -21.50 -54.14
CA SER A 34 39.51 -22.57 -53.88
C SER A 34 40.76 -22.14 -53.09
N SER A 35 40.76 -22.50 -51.78
CA SER A 35 41.79 -23.18 -50.94
C SER A 35 43.31 -23.08 -51.28
N PRO A 36 44.23 -23.52 -50.39
CA PRO A 36 44.44 -23.20 -48.97
C PRO A 36 45.95 -22.97 -48.62
N SER A 37 46.23 -22.78 -47.32
CA SER A 37 47.41 -23.28 -46.58
C SER A 37 48.73 -22.47 -46.48
N VAL A 38 49.40 -22.77 -45.35
CA VAL A 38 50.82 -22.62 -44.96
C VAL A 38 51.26 -21.29 -44.33
N GLY A 39 51.76 -21.36 -43.09
CA GLY A 39 52.69 -20.37 -42.51
C GLY A 39 54.08 -20.48 -43.16
N PRO A 40 55.22 -20.05 -42.55
CA PRO A 40 55.41 -19.57 -41.18
C PRO A 40 56.44 -18.39 -41.04
N LYS A 41 56.73 -18.03 -39.77
CA LYS A 41 58.02 -17.54 -39.21
C LYS A 41 58.61 -16.14 -39.58
N ARG A 42 58.66 -15.32 -38.51
CA ARG A 42 59.84 -14.66 -37.87
C ARG A 42 60.56 -13.44 -38.49
N ARG A 43 60.60 -12.39 -37.63
CA ARG A 43 61.72 -11.51 -37.17
C ARG A 43 62.44 -10.59 -38.18
N SER A 44 62.51 -9.30 -37.84
CA SER A 44 63.71 -8.53 -37.40
C SER A 44 63.38 -7.01 -37.37
N GLU A 45 63.55 -6.34 -36.22
CA GLU A 45 64.54 -5.24 -35.94
C GLU A 45 63.95 -3.83 -36.19
N GLN A 46 64.20 -2.74 -35.44
CA GLN A 46 65.01 -2.41 -34.26
C GLN A 46 64.52 -1.04 -33.68
N CYS A 47 64.83 -0.77 -32.41
CA CYS A 47 64.53 0.45 -31.62
C CYS A 47 65.44 1.67 -31.93
N PRO A 48 65.30 2.81 -31.20
CA PRO A 48 66.08 3.05 -29.96
C PRO A 48 65.23 3.55 -28.76
N ALA A 49 65.44 3.04 -27.52
CA ALA A 49 66.29 3.56 -26.41
C ALA A 49 65.73 4.86 -25.76
N THR A 50 65.57 5.10 -24.45
CA THR A 50 66.09 4.65 -23.13
C THR A 50 65.17 5.32 -22.06
N SER A 51 64.97 4.93 -20.80
CA SER A 51 65.88 4.47 -19.74
C SER A 51 65.12 3.87 -18.52
N LYS A 52 65.63 2.73 -18.04
CA LYS A 52 65.87 2.25 -16.64
C LYS A 52 64.94 2.72 -15.48
N GLY A 53 64.46 1.85 -14.58
CA GLY A 53 64.82 0.44 -14.36
C GLY A 53 64.13 -0.26 -13.18
N SER A 54 64.41 -1.58 -13.12
CA SER A 54 64.26 -2.60 -12.05
C SER A 54 62.85 -2.83 -11.47
N VAL A 55 62.10 -3.89 -11.78
CA VAL A 55 62.32 -5.38 -11.75
C VAL A 55 62.61 -5.93 -10.34
N LYS A 56 61.65 -6.64 -9.75
CA LYS A 56 61.69 -8.12 -9.59
C LYS A 56 60.39 -8.66 -8.99
N ALA A 57 59.74 -9.55 -9.75
CA ALA A 57 58.85 -10.58 -9.25
C ALA A 57 59.67 -11.87 -9.01
N THR A 58 59.27 -12.70 -8.06
CA THR A 58 59.55 -14.15 -8.09
C THR A 58 58.47 -14.94 -7.35
N GLU A 59 58.06 -16.02 -8.00
CA GLU A 59 57.05 -17.01 -7.63
C GLU A 59 57.47 -17.95 -6.48
N GLY A 60 56.45 -18.46 -5.76
CA GLY A 60 56.16 -19.90 -5.66
C GLY A 60 56.78 -20.74 -4.54
N ARG A 61 55.94 -21.27 -3.62
CA ARG A 61 55.68 -22.73 -3.44
C ARG A 61 54.74 -23.07 -2.28
N LYS A 62 54.06 -24.21 -2.46
CA LYS A 62 53.06 -24.91 -1.61
C LYS A 62 53.57 -25.29 -0.20
N GLY A 63 52.66 -25.29 0.78
CA GLY A 63 52.82 -25.98 2.07
C GLY A 63 51.54 -25.96 2.92
N ARG A 64 51.13 -27.12 3.45
CA ARG A 64 49.87 -27.42 4.15
C ARG A 64 49.82 -26.85 5.59
N GLY A 65 48.64 -26.44 6.05
CA GLY A 65 48.07 -26.89 7.33
C GLY A 65 48.11 -25.95 8.55
N ARG A 66 46.91 -25.74 9.11
CA ARG A 66 46.54 -25.32 10.50
C ARG A 66 46.55 -23.82 10.85
N GLY A 67 45.55 -23.45 11.64
CA GLY A 67 45.02 -22.09 11.79
C GLY A 67 45.63 -21.24 12.90
N GLY A 68 45.17 -19.98 12.95
CA GLY A 68 45.53 -19.00 13.98
C GLY A 68 45.33 -17.56 13.51
N ARG A 69 44.44 -16.82 14.18
CA ARG A 69 44.21 -15.37 14.08
C ARG A 69 45.49 -14.58 14.39
N TRP A 70 45.84 -13.54 13.62
CA TRP A 70 46.58 -12.35 14.12
C TRP A 70 46.45 -11.15 13.17
N THR A 71 45.81 -10.06 13.64
CA THR A 71 46.22 -8.66 13.40
C THR A 71 46.03 -7.92 14.73
N PRO A 72 47.09 -7.27 15.27
CA PRO A 72 46.93 -5.85 15.59
C PRO A 72 48.24 -5.04 15.56
N SER A 73 48.22 -3.85 14.95
CA SER A 73 49.17 -2.77 15.29
C SER A 73 48.74 -1.34 14.91
N PHE A 74 47.47 -1.07 14.60
CA PHE A 74 47.03 0.28 14.19
C PHE A 74 46.42 1.15 15.32
N LEU A 75 45.96 0.55 16.43
CA LEU A 75 45.31 1.29 17.53
C LEU A 75 46.23 2.04 18.52
N PRO A 76 47.48 1.63 18.82
CA PRO A 76 48.26 2.29 19.87
C PRO A 76 48.79 3.69 19.51
N SER A 77 48.77 4.08 18.23
CA SER A 77 49.37 5.33 17.73
C SER A 77 48.38 6.48 17.49
N PHE A 78 47.07 6.22 17.47
CA PHE A 78 46.07 7.25 17.11
C PHE A 78 45.50 8.00 18.33
N LEU A 79 45.36 7.30 19.47
CA LEU A 79 44.75 7.83 20.69
C LEU A 79 45.55 8.95 21.40
N PRO A 80 46.90 8.91 21.47
CA PRO A 80 47.65 9.94 22.20
C PRO A 80 47.69 11.30 21.50
N SER A 81 47.46 11.35 20.18
CA SER A 81 47.54 12.57 19.38
C SER A 81 46.20 13.30 19.18
N PHE A 82 45.06 12.60 19.29
CA PHE A 82 43.74 13.17 18.98
C PHE A 82 43.06 13.84 20.18
N LEU A 83 43.23 13.26 21.38
CA LEU A 83 42.56 13.69 22.61
C LEU A 83 42.97 15.09 23.10
N PRO A 84 44.25 15.50 23.08
CA PRO A 84 44.66 16.82 23.59
C PRO A 84 44.19 18.00 22.71
N SER A 85 43.94 17.76 21.43
CA SER A 85 43.55 18.80 20.45
C SER A 85 42.04 19.00 20.30
N PHE A 86 41.23 17.99 20.59
CA PHE A 86 39.78 18.03 20.34
C PHE A 86 38.97 18.46 21.58
N LEU A 87 39.43 18.10 22.78
CA LEU A 87 38.71 18.36 24.03
C LEU A 87 38.55 19.85 24.40
N PRO A 88 39.55 20.74 24.23
CA PRO A 88 39.43 22.14 24.65
C PRO A 88 38.47 22.98 23.79
N SER A 89 38.20 22.56 22.56
CA SER A 89 37.36 23.29 21.59
C SER A 89 35.91 22.79 21.52
N PHE A 90 35.67 21.52 21.88
CA PHE A 90 34.33 20.90 21.81
C PHE A 90 33.49 21.12 23.08
N LEU A 91 34.12 21.15 24.26
CA LEU A 91 33.41 21.22 25.55
C LEU A 91 32.65 22.54 25.80
N PRO A 92 33.17 23.75 25.47
CA PRO A 92 32.48 25.00 25.78
C PRO A 92 31.24 25.27 24.93
N SER A 93 31.14 24.66 23.75
CA SER A 93 30.07 24.91 22.76
C SER A 93 28.94 23.87 22.82
N PHE A 94 29.25 22.63 23.20
CA PHE A 94 28.29 21.53 23.20
C PHE A 94 27.51 21.38 24.52
N LEU A 95 28.16 21.65 25.66
CA LEU A 95 27.56 21.43 26.99
C LEU A 95 26.34 22.32 27.31
N PRO A 96 26.31 23.64 26.98
CA PRO A 96 25.18 24.49 27.33
C PRO A 96 23.90 24.18 26.54
N SER A 97 24.03 23.57 25.36
CA SER A 97 22.91 23.26 24.45
C SER A 97 22.39 21.83 24.59
N PHE A 98 23.24 20.88 24.98
CA PHE A 98 22.89 19.47 25.10
C PHE A 98 22.26 19.09 26.46
N LEU A 99 22.72 19.69 27.56
CA LEU A 99 22.28 19.33 28.91
C LEU A 99 20.79 19.60 29.22
N PRO A 100 20.18 20.72 28.81
CA PRO A 100 18.77 21.01 29.10
C PRO A 100 17.79 20.11 28.33
N SER A 101 18.22 19.51 27.22
CA SER A 101 17.38 18.68 26.34
C SER A 101 17.53 17.18 26.61
N PHE A 102 18.71 16.74 27.04
CA PHE A 102 19.01 15.33 27.29
C PHE A 102 18.54 14.82 28.66
N LEU A 103 18.65 15.64 29.72
CA LEU A 103 18.34 15.20 31.09
C LEU A 103 16.86 14.85 31.34
N PRO A 104 15.85 15.61 30.84
CA PRO A 104 14.44 15.28 31.06
C PRO A 104 13.97 14.03 30.30
N SER A 105 14.69 13.64 29.23
CA SER A 105 14.33 12.53 28.34
C SER A 105 15.07 11.23 28.67
N PHE A 106 16.29 11.32 29.21
CA PHE A 106 17.13 10.16 29.51
C PHE A 106 16.84 9.52 30.89
N LEU A 107 16.55 10.32 31.91
CA LEU A 107 16.35 9.81 33.29
C LEU A 107 15.10 8.90 33.46
N PRO A 108 13.93 9.20 32.86
CA PRO A 108 12.76 8.33 32.98
C PRO A 108 12.88 7.01 32.18
N SER A 109 13.75 6.98 31.18
CA SER A 109 13.92 5.84 30.26
C SER A 109 15.05 4.89 30.66
N PHE A 110 16.11 5.41 31.29
CA PHE A 110 17.29 4.61 31.67
C PHE A 110 17.16 3.92 33.04
N LEU A 111 16.51 4.54 34.03
CA LEU A 111 16.42 3.99 35.39
C LEU A 111 15.62 2.67 35.49
N PRO A 112 14.46 2.50 34.82
CA PRO A 112 13.70 1.25 34.88
C PRO A 112 14.37 0.09 34.14
N SER A 113 15.22 0.39 33.16
CA SER A 113 15.88 -0.59 32.29
C SER A 113 17.26 -1.03 32.82
N PHE A 114 17.94 -0.19 33.61
CA PHE A 114 19.27 -0.50 34.13
C PHE A 114 19.24 -1.24 35.49
N LEU A 115 18.30 -0.91 36.39
CA LEU A 115 18.21 -1.50 37.73
C LEU A 115 18.01 -3.04 37.78
N PRO A 116 17.27 -3.69 36.85
CA PRO A 116 17.13 -5.15 36.84
C PRO A 116 18.35 -5.90 36.27
N SER A 117 19.32 -5.19 35.70
CA SER A 117 20.47 -5.77 35.00
C SER A 117 21.76 -5.83 35.82
N LEU A 118 21.72 -5.44 37.10
CA LEU A 118 22.85 -5.56 38.00
C LEU A 118 22.91 -6.97 38.63
N PRO A 119 24.02 -7.71 38.46
CA PRO A 119 24.20 -9.02 39.11
C PRO A 119 24.38 -8.87 40.64
N PRO A 120 24.03 -9.88 41.44
CA PRO A 120 23.98 -9.79 42.92
C PRO A 120 25.36 -9.78 43.63
N SER A 121 26.45 -9.43 42.94
CA SER A 121 27.82 -9.51 43.47
C SER A 121 28.55 -8.16 43.54
N LEU A 122 27.84 -7.06 43.82
CA LEU A 122 28.45 -5.77 44.17
C LEU A 122 28.47 -5.59 45.70
N PRO A 123 29.62 -5.30 46.34
CA PRO A 123 29.68 -5.07 47.78
C PRO A 123 28.94 -3.77 48.19
N PRO A 124 28.44 -3.66 49.43
CA PRO A 124 27.51 -2.60 49.84
C PRO A 124 28.16 -1.23 50.13
N SER A 125 29.35 -0.93 49.61
CA SER A 125 30.11 0.29 49.96
C SER A 125 30.02 1.45 48.97
N LEU A 126 29.22 1.33 47.89
CA LEU A 126 29.08 2.40 46.88
C LEU A 126 28.02 3.50 47.12
N PRO A 127 27.12 3.48 48.12
CA PRO A 127 26.17 4.59 48.30
C PRO A 127 26.66 5.88 48.99
N PRO A 128 27.57 5.92 49.99
CA PRO A 128 27.74 7.17 50.76
C PRO A 128 28.74 8.18 50.18
N SER A 129 29.56 7.80 49.20
CA SER A 129 30.68 8.64 48.74
C SER A 129 30.49 9.29 47.37
N PHE A 130 29.46 8.93 46.61
CA PHE A 130 29.30 9.40 45.23
C PHE A 130 28.37 10.61 45.06
N LEU A 131 27.56 10.93 46.09
CA LEU A 131 26.53 11.98 46.03
C LEU A 131 26.92 13.37 46.58
N PRO A 132 27.91 13.56 47.47
CA PRO A 132 28.26 14.91 47.95
C PRO A 132 29.34 15.65 47.15
N SER A 133 30.03 15.03 46.19
CA SER A 133 31.19 15.64 45.51
C SER A 133 30.86 16.45 44.23
N LEU A 134 29.58 16.62 43.88
CA LEU A 134 29.16 17.28 42.62
C LEU A 134 28.27 18.53 42.79
N LEU A 135 28.11 19.05 44.01
CA LEU A 135 27.43 20.31 44.26
C LEU A 135 28.21 21.09 45.33
N PRO A 136 29.09 22.03 44.94
CA PRO A 136 28.65 23.42 44.99
C PRO A 136 29.34 24.33 43.94
N SER A 137 28.60 24.80 42.93
CA SER A 137 28.88 26.08 42.24
C SER A 137 27.80 26.47 41.22
N LEU A 138 26.56 26.71 41.64
CA LEU A 138 25.59 27.47 40.83
C LEU A 138 24.67 28.32 41.75
N PRO A 139 24.41 29.61 41.42
CA PRO A 139 23.73 30.56 42.31
C PRO A 139 22.19 30.41 42.35
N PRO A 140 21.52 30.92 43.41
CA PRO A 140 20.09 30.71 43.68
C PRO A 140 19.20 31.74 42.96
N SER A 141 19.01 31.59 41.65
CA SER A 141 18.05 32.40 40.88
C SER A 141 17.13 31.59 39.95
N LEU A 142 17.03 30.27 40.16
CA LEU A 142 16.20 29.36 39.35
C LEU A 142 15.28 28.45 40.19
N LEU A 143 14.93 28.87 41.41
CA LEU A 143 13.90 28.21 42.22
C LEU A 143 12.55 28.91 42.03
N CYS A 144 11.58 28.09 41.64
CA CYS A 144 10.19 28.33 41.23
C CYS A 144 9.34 29.15 42.25
N PRO A 145 8.09 29.57 41.91
CA PRO A 145 6.99 28.60 42.09
C PRO A 145 5.83 28.69 41.07
N CYS A 146 5.56 27.57 40.39
CA CYS A 146 4.23 27.18 39.92
C CYS A 146 3.74 26.03 40.80
N LEU A 147 3.16 26.34 41.96
CA LEU A 147 2.35 25.41 42.76
C LEU A 147 1.45 26.21 43.71
N SER A 148 0.39 26.83 43.16
CA SER A 148 -0.79 27.24 43.95
C SER A 148 -1.92 27.68 43.01
N SER A 149 -2.84 26.77 42.63
CA SER A 149 -4.26 27.11 42.41
C SER A 149 -5.06 25.88 41.96
N LEU A 150 -5.51 25.09 42.92
CA LEU A 150 -6.68 24.21 42.78
C LEU A 150 -7.47 24.34 44.08
N CYS A 151 -8.38 25.32 44.14
CA CYS A 151 -9.63 25.29 44.92
C CYS A 151 -10.41 26.62 44.85
N ARG A 152 -11.57 26.56 44.16
CA ARG A 152 -12.88 27.16 44.50
C ARG A 152 -13.22 28.65 44.19
N PRO A 153 -14.54 28.99 44.10
CA PRO A 153 -15.10 29.80 43.00
C PRO A 153 -15.74 31.15 43.40
N GLY A 154 -16.00 32.00 42.40
CA GLY A 154 -17.21 32.82 42.33
C GLY A 154 -17.09 34.36 42.42
N ARG A 155 -17.89 35.01 41.55
CA ARG A 155 -18.49 36.37 41.59
C ARG A 155 -17.80 37.57 40.90
N TRP A 156 -18.47 38.01 39.82
CA TRP A 156 -18.94 39.37 39.51
C TRP A 156 -18.27 40.58 40.20
N MET A 157 -17.72 41.54 39.42
CA MET A 157 -18.31 42.88 39.26
C MET A 157 -17.53 43.79 38.29
N TRP A 158 -18.26 44.77 37.80
CA TRP A 158 -17.94 45.82 36.84
C TRP A 158 -16.84 46.82 37.27
N GLY A 159 -16.25 47.50 36.28
CA GLY A 159 -15.52 48.75 36.46
C GLY A 159 -15.42 49.50 35.13
N ALA A 160 -16.15 50.61 35.02
CA ALA A 160 -16.29 51.45 33.85
C ALA A 160 -15.36 52.69 33.92
N LEU A 161 -15.33 53.42 32.78
CA LEU A 161 -15.08 54.86 32.58
C LEU A 161 -13.70 55.32 32.12
N GLY A 162 -13.74 56.11 31.03
CA GLY A 162 -12.67 56.98 30.56
C GLY A 162 -12.87 57.45 29.11
N VAL A 163 -13.75 58.44 28.90
CA VAL A 163 -14.00 59.11 27.61
C VAL A 163 -13.30 60.49 27.61
N GLY A 164 -12.70 60.90 26.48
CA GLY A 164 -12.33 62.30 26.20
C GLY A 164 -11.68 62.49 24.81
N PRO A 165 -11.86 63.64 24.12
CA PRO A 165 -12.19 63.68 22.67
C PRO A 165 -11.22 64.49 21.77
N GLY A 166 -11.35 64.35 20.44
CA GLY A 166 -11.03 65.42 19.48
C GLY A 166 -10.24 65.01 18.20
N PRO A 167 -10.39 65.72 17.06
CA PRO A 167 -10.62 65.07 15.75
C PRO A 167 -9.59 65.42 14.65
N ALA A 168 -9.51 64.61 13.58
CA ALA A 168 -9.50 65.04 12.16
C ALA A 168 -9.12 63.91 11.17
N GLY A 169 -9.99 63.68 10.18
CA GLY A 169 -9.64 63.57 8.75
C GLY A 169 -8.85 62.37 8.22
N GLY A 170 -9.52 61.48 7.46
CA GLY A 170 -8.86 60.61 6.47
C GLY A 170 -9.60 59.31 6.18
N ARG A 171 -10.62 59.33 5.31
CA ARG A 171 -11.27 58.11 4.81
C ARG A 171 -10.35 57.42 3.79
N LEU A 172 -9.73 56.31 4.18
CA LEU A 172 -9.17 55.32 3.26
C LEU A 172 -10.02 54.05 3.38
N LEU A 173 -10.78 53.72 2.33
CA LEU A 173 -11.55 52.47 2.27
C LEU A 173 -10.57 51.28 2.17
N PHE A 174 -10.29 50.65 3.30
CA PHE A 174 -9.80 49.28 3.34
C PHE A 174 -11.01 48.34 3.19
N LEU A 175 -11.08 47.65 2.06
CA LEU A 175 -11.94 46.47 1.88
C LEU A 175 -11.45 45.37 2.84
N LEU A 176 -12.09 45.26 3.99
CA LEU A 176 -11.97 44.12 4.89
C LEU A 176 -12.52 42.86 4.18
N PRO A 177 -11.84 41.70 4.26
CA PRO A 177 -12.41 40.46 3.77
C PRO A 177 -13.56 40.06 4.70
N LEU A 178 -14.73 39.84 4.12
CA LEU A 178 -15.86 39.20 4.81
C LEU A 178 -15.37 37.89 5.45
N PRO A 179 -15.72 37.60 6.71
CA PRO A 179 -15.41 36.31 7.30
C PRO A 179 -16.19 35.26 6.51
N LEU A 180 -15.46 34.36 5.83
CA LEU A 180 -15.99 33.10 5.35
C LEU A 180 -16.68 32.42 6.53
N LEU A 181 -18.02 32.43 6.51
CA LEU A 181 -18.83 31.53 7.31
C LEU A 181 -18.26 30.13 7.08
N ARG A 182 -17.59 29.57 8.09
CA ARG A 182 -17.37 28.12 8.17
C ARG A 182 -18.76 27.52 8.11
N ALA A 183 -19.16 27.02 6.94
CA ALA A 183 -20.26 26.09 6.85
C ALA A 183 -19.86 24.91 7.73
N SER A 184 -20.44 24.83 8.92
CA SER A 184 -20.33 23.68 9.79
C SER A 184 -20.82 22.49 8.97
N ALA A 185 -19.90 21.66 8.49
CA ALA A 185 -20.26 20.36 7.96
C ALA A 185 -21.02 19.68 9.10
N ILE A 186 -22.32 19.44 8.91
CA ILE A 186 -23.11 18.68 9.88
C ILE A 186 -22.44 17.31 9.92
N PRO A 187 -21.75 16.92 11.00
CA PRO A 187 -21.17 15.60 11.08
C PRO A 187 -22.33 14.62 10.94
N LEU A 188 -22.11 13.52 10.23
CA LEU A 188 -23.07 12.43 10.21
C LEU A 188 -23.42 12.13 11.68
N ALA A 189 -24.66 12.38 12.09
CA ALA A 189 -25.16 11.94 13.38
C ALA A 189 -25.31 10.41 13.28
N ILE A 190 -24.19 9.70 13.27
CA ILE A 190 -24.17 8.25 13.41
C ILE A 190 -24.63 7.98 14.83
N PRO A 191 -25.75 7.26 15.02
CA PRO A 191 -26.16 6.87 16.36
C PRO A 191 -25.01 6.15 17.06
N ALA A 192 -24.78 6.46 18.34
CA ALA A 192 -23.70 5.88 19.16
C ALA A 192 -23.69 4.33 19.21
N THR A 193 -24.74 3.68 18.69
CA THR A 193 -24.77 2.24 18.41
C THR A 193 -25.51 1.99 17.09
N MET A 194 -24.80 1.88 15.98
CA MET A 194 -25.37 1.30 14.75
C MET A 194 -25.60 -0.20 14.99
N LYS A 195 -26.81 -0.67 14.69
CA LYS A 195 -27.21 -2.07 14.82
C LYS A 195 -27.46 -2.66 13.45
N THR A 196 -27.15 -3.95 13.28
CA THR A 196 -27.54 -4.73 12.10
C THR A 196 -29.04 -4.61 11.87
N ALA A 197 -29.45 -4.45 10.61
CA ALA A 197 -30.83 -4.17 10.22
C ALA A 197 -31.37 -2.78 10.65
N ALA A 198 -30.56 -1.83 11.12
CA ALA A 198 -31.05 -0.49 11.49
C ALA A 198 -30.57 0.62 10.55
N PHE A 199 -29.46 0.41 9.84
CA PHE A 199 -28.82 1.47 9.08
C PHE A 199 -29.47 1.74 7.72
N VAL A 200 -29.68 3.02 7.43
CA VAL A 200 -30.01 3.52 6.09
C VAL A 200 -29.29 4.86 5.91
N ALA A 201 -28.51 4.98 4.84
CA ALA A 201 -27.85 6.23 4.49
C ALA A 201 -28.90 7.26 4.04
N LYS A 202 -28.97 8.39 4.76
CA LYS A 202 -29.93 9.47 4.49
C LYS A 202 -29.32 10.66 3.76
N LEU A 203 -28.00 10.83 3.87
CA LEU A 203 -27.29 11.93 3.23
C LEU A 203 -26.88 11.56 1.80
N PRO A 204 -26.72 12.55 0.90
CA PRO A 204 -26.20 12.31 -0.43
C PRO A 204 -24.83 11.61 -0.39
N LEU A 205 -24.57 10.77 -1.38
CA LEU A 205 -23.38 9.92 -1.41
C LEU A 205 -22.26 10.42 -2.32
N ASN A 206 -22.43 11.55 -3.01
CA ASN A 206 -21.29 12.23 -3.65
C ASN A 206 -20.70 13.26 -2.70
N TYR A 207 -19.39 13.50 -2.83
CA TYR A 207 -18.65 14.51 -2.07
C TYR A 207 -17.77 15.32 -3.01
N ARG A 208 -18.04 16.62 -3.14
CA ARG A 208 -17.30 17.52 -4.01
C ARG A 208 -17.19 18.89 -3.36
N GLY A 209 -16.01 19.50 -3.44
CA GLY A 209 -15.79 20.85 -2.92
C GLY A 209 -15.98 20.98 -1.40
N GLY A 210 -15.79 19.90 -0.64
CA GLY A 210 -15.89 19.92 0.83
C GLY A 210 -17.29 19.63 1.40
N ILE A 211 -18.27 19.29 0.56
CA ILE A 211 -19.65 19.02 0.98
C ILE A 211 -20.21 17.76 0.31
N ARG A 212 -21.22 17.14 0.95
CA ARG A 212 -22.05 16.10 0.33
C ARG A 212 -23.11 16.73 -0.58
N LEU A 213 -23.38 16.11 -1.74
CA LEU A 213 -24.41 16.57 -2.68
C LEU A 213 -24.99 15.43 -3.53
N HIS A 214 -26.15 15.69 -4.14
CA HIS A 214 -26.65 14.87 -5.25
C HIS A 214 -25.87 15.22 -6.53
N PRO A 215 -25.63 14.25 -7.43
CA PRO A 215 -24.86 14.53 -8.64
C PRO A 215 -25.63 15.50 -9.55
N ALA A 216 -24.92 16.35 -10.29
CA ALA A 216 -25.51 17.35 -11.20
C ALA A 216 -26.22 16.75 -12.42
N ASP A 217 -25.86 15.52 -12.78
CA ASP A 217 -26.48 14.63 -13.77
C ASP A 217 -26.15 13.18 -13.37
N ASP A 218 -26.83 12.21 -13.98
CA ASP A 218 -26.67 10.82 -13.55
C ASP A 218 -26.65 9.79 -14.69
N THR A 219 -26.13 8.62 -14.35
CA THR A 219 -26.12 7.42 -15.22
C THR A 219 -27.21 6.41 -14.84
N GLY A 220 -28.18 6.82 -14.01
CA GLY A 220 -29.23 5.97 -13.47
C GLY A 220 -29.08 5.60 -11.99
N PRO A 221 -30.13 4.98 -11.41
CA PRO A 221 -30.17 4.63 -9.99
C PRO A 221 -29.40 3.34 -9.68
N GLU A 222 -28.77 3.32 -8.51
CA GLU A 222 -28.05 2.18 -7.95
C GLU A 222 -28.48 1.95 -6.49
N ARG A 223 -28.27 0.72 -6.00
CA ARG A 223 -28.62 0.31 -4.64
C ARG A 223 -27.46 -0.43 -4.00
N ALA A 224 -27.19 -0.08 -2.74
CA ALA A 224 -26.30 -0.86 -1.87
C ALA A 224 -27.13 -1.59 -0.82
N HIS A 225 -26.69 -2.81 -0.49
CA HIS A 225 -27.37 -3.70 0.45
C HIS A 225 -26.51 -3.91 1.69
N GLU A 226 -27.15 -4.16 2.84
CA GLU A 226 -26.52 -4.79 4.00
C GLU A 226 -26.45 -6.30 3.72
N PRO A 227 -25.27 -6.87 3.51
CA PRO A 227 -25.16 -8.26 3.08
C PRO A 227 -25.70 -9.26 4.12
N ALA A 228 -25.71 -8.87 5.39
CA ALA A 228 -26.10 -9.73 6.51
C ALA A 228 -27.61 -9.97 6.57
N THR A 229 -28.41 -9.08 5.96
CA THR A 229 -29.87 -9.09 6.04
C THR A 229 -30.52 -9.03 4.66
N GLY A 230 -29.75 -8.72 3.61
CA GLY A 230 -30.23 -8.50 2.25
C GLY A 230 -30.95 -7.16 2.03
N ARG A 231 -31.13 -6.34 3.08
CA ARG A 231 -31.87 -5.08 3.01
C ARG A 231 -31.11 -4.01 2.26
N VAL A 232 -31.84 -3.12 1.58
CA VAL A 232 -31.26 -1.92 0.97
C VAL A 232 -30.87 -0.93 2.06
N ILE A 233 -29.61 -0.51 2.09
CA ILE A 233 -29.09 0.51 3.02
C ILE A 233 -28.81 1.86 2.35
N ALA A 234 -28.68 1.88 1.03
CA ALA A 234 -28.56 3.12 0.28
C ALA A 234 -29.20 3.00 -1.10
N SER A 235 -29.82 4.08 -1.56
CA SER A 235 -30.23 4.28 -2.94
C SER A 235 -29.65 5.60 -3.40
N PHE A 236 -28.92 5.58 -4.51
CA PHE A 236 -28.19 6.74 -5.00
C PHE A 236 -28.15 6.74 -6.53
N LEU A 237 -27.74 7.87 -7.09
CA LEU A 237 -27.60 8.05 -8.52
C LEU A 237 -26.11 7.93 -8.89
N GLY A 238 -25.79 7.14 -9.91
CA GLY A 238 -24.45 7.09 -10.49
C GLY A 238 -24.13 8.43 -11.14
N SER A 239 -22.89 8.91 -11.01
CA SER A 239 -22.51 10.26 -11.45
C SER A 239 -22.31 10.29 -12.96
N GLY A 240 -23.03 11.20 -13.62
CA GLY A 240 -22.95 11.43 -15.07
C GLY A 240 -21.72 12.23 -15.50
N GLU A 241 -21.69 12.58 -16.78
CA GLU A 241 -20.56 13.29 -17.39
C GLU A 241 -20.35 14.68 -16.77
N LYS A 242 -21.44 15.41 -16.51
CA LYS A 242 -21.39 16.76 -15.94
C LYS A 242 -20.90 16.73 -14.48
N GLU A 243 -21.35 15.80 -13.66
CA GLU A 243 -20.87 15.67 -12.28
C GLU A 243 -19.39 15.26 -12.25
N VAL A 244 -18.96 14.35 -13.14
CA VAL A 244 -17.54 13.98 -13.26
C VAL A 244 -16.68 15.19 -13.64
N ASP A 245 -17.08 15.98 -14.64
CA ASP A 245 -16.35 17.20 -15.03
C ASP A 245 -16.28 18.21 -13.86
N LEU A 246 -17.39 18.42 -13.15
CA LEU A 246 -17.43 19.29 -11.97
C LEU A 246 -16.49 18.79 -10.85
N ALA A 247 -16.43 17.48 -10.61
CA ALA A 247 -15.50 16.88 -9.65
C ALA A 247 -14.03 17.08 -10.07
N VAL A 248 -13.74 16.98 -11.36
CA VAL A 248 -12.40 17.26 -11.91
C VAL A 248 -12.04 18.74 -11.77
N GLN A 249 -12.96 19.66 -12.05
CA GLN A 249 -12.72 21.09 -11.86
C GLN A 249 -12.44 21.43 -10.39
N SER A 250 -13.21 20.85 -9.46
CA SER A 250 -12.97 20.95 -8.02
C SER A 250 -11.57 20.43 -7.63
N ALA A 251 -11.20 19.25 -8.12
CA ALA A 251 -9.88 18.66 -7.88
C ALA A 251 -8.73 19.51 -8.46
N LYS A 252 -8.92 20.11 -9.65
CA LYS A 252 -7.92 21.02 -10.26
C LYS A 252 -7.73 22.29 -9.42
N ALA A 253 -8.81 22.86 -8.90
CA ALA A 253 -8.73 24.05 -8.04
C ALA A 253 -7.95 23.74 -6.76
N ALA A 254 -8.25 22.62 -6.09
CA ALA A 254 -7.53 22.17 -4.91
C ALA A 254 -6.05 21.87 -5.20
N PHE A 255 -5.76 21.23 -6.33
CA PHE A 255 -4.39 20.91 -6.75
C PHE A 255 -3.50 22.15 -6.85
N ARG A 256 -4.01 23.27 -7.39
CA ARG A 256 -3.26 24.54 -7.50
C ARG A 256 -2.78 25.06 -6.15
N VAL A 257 -3.55 24.82 -5.09
CA VAL A 257 -3.18 25.23 -3.72
C VAL A 257 -2.31 24.17 -3.06
N TRP A 258 -2.72 22.91 -3.14
CA TRP A 258 -2.10 21.80 -2.42
C TRP A 258 -0.69 21.48 -2.92
N SER A 259 -0.45 21.55 -4.23
CA SER A 259 0.87 21.30 -4.83
C SER A 259 1.93 22.34 -4.43
N GLN A 260 1.51 23.53 -4.00
CA GLN A 260 2.42 24.61 -3.55
C GLN A 260 2.78 24.51 -2.07
N LYS A 261 2.03 23.72 -1.28
CA LYS A 261 2.39 23.45 0.11
C LYS A 261 3.66 22.63 0.18
N SER A 262 4.53 22.95 1.13
CA SER A 262 5.70 22.13 1.45
C SER A 262 5.28 20.72 1.90
N GLY A 263 6.21 19.76 1.79
CA GLY A 263 5.98 18.41 2.30
C GLY A 263 5.58 18.38 3.78
N THR A 264 6.16 19.27 4.60
CA THR A 264 5.84 19.42 6.02
C THR A 264 4.43 19.96 6.26
N GLU A 265 3.95 20.91 5.46
CA GLU A 265 2.57 21.39 5.58
C GLU A 265 1.57 20.30 5.19
N ARG A 266 1.87 19.50 4.16
CA ARG A 266 1.04 18.37 3.75
C ARG A 266 1.02 17.27 4.84
N CYS A 267 2.18 16.98 5.42
CA CYS A 267 2.34 16.05 6.54
C CYS A 267 1.37 16.36 7.70
N ARG A 268 1.27 17.63 8.13
CA ARG A 268 0.42 18.02 9.27
C ARG A 268 -1.06 17.66 9.06
N VAL A 269 -1.59 17.88 7.85
CA VAL A 269 -2.98 17.54 7.52
C VAL A 269 -3.18 16.02 7.52
N LEU A 270 -2.22 15.26 6.97
CA LEU A 270 -2.31 13.80 6.94
C LEU A 270 -2.21 13.17 8.34
N LEU A 271 -1.35 13.71 9.20
CA LEU A 271 -1.27 13.30 10.61
C LEU A 271 -2.56 13.59 11.37
N GLU A 272 -3.16 14.77 11.12
CA GLU A 272 -4.43 15.11 11.75
C GLU A 272 -5.58 14.22 11.28
N ALA A 273 -5.64 13.89 9.98
CA ALA A 273 -6.60 12.92 9.46
C ALA A 273 -6.39 11.53 10.08
N ALA A 274 -5.14 11.08 10.22
CA ALA A 274 -4.83 9.81 10.88
C ALA A 274 -5.27 9.80 12.35
N ARG A 275 -5.06 10.90 13.09
CA ARG A 275 -5.54 11.07 14.47
C ARG A 275 -7.06 10.94 14.56
N ILE A 276 -7.81 11.65 13.71
CA ILE A 276 -9.29 11.62 13.71
C ILE A 276 -9.81 10.22 13.37
N ILE A 277 -9.22 9.52 12.39
CA ILE A 277 -9.61 8.12 12.06
C ILE A 277 -9.38 7.21 13.26
N ARG A 278 -8.25 7.36 13.96
CA ARG A 278 -7.93 6.57 15.16
C ARG A 278 -8.96 6.80 16.28
N GLU A 279 -9.40 8.05 16.47
CA GLU A 279 -10.41 8.39 17.47
C GLU A 279 -11.81 7.90 17.11
N ARG A 280 -12.13 7.87 15.82
CA ARG A 280 -13.42 7.39 15.29
C ARG A 280 -13.38 5.94 14.81
N ARG A 281 -12.38 5.17 15.26
CA ARG A 281 -12.09 3.81 14.76
C ARG A 281 -13.31 2.90 14.78
N ASP A 282 -13.97 2.79 15.92
CA ASP A 282 -15.11 1.86 16.08
C ASP A 282 -16.35 2.32 15.31
N GLU A 283 -16.55 3.63 15.17
CA GLU A 283 -17.62 4.20 14.36
C GLU A 283 -17.44 3.81 12.88
N ILE A 284 -16.25 4.06 12.33
CA ILE A 284 -15.93 3.76 10.93
C ILE A 284 -15.98 2.24 10.69
N ALA A 285 -15.42 1.44 11.60
CA ALA A 285 -15.43 -0.02 11.50
C ALA A 285 -16.86 -0.61 11.54
N THR A 286 -17.78 0.01 12.30
CA THR A 286 -19.18 -0.40 12.33
C THR A 286 -19.86 -0.13 10.99
N VAL A 287 -19.65 1.04 10.39
CA VAL A 287 -20.17 1.37 9.05
C VAL A 287 -19.62 0.42 8.00
N GLU A 288 -18.32 0.11 8.06
CA GLU A 288 -17.66 -0.83 7.15
C GLU A 288 -18.28 -2.22 7.26
N SER A 289 -18.44 -2.76 8.47
CA SER A 289 -19.03 -4.09 8.71
C SER A 289 -20.47 -4.19 8.22
N VAL A 290 -21.29 -3.15 8.42
CA VAL A 290 -22.67 -3.11 7.94
C VAL A 290 -22.75 -3.08 6.42
N ASN A 291 -21.88 -2.30 5.76
CA ASN A 291 -21.93 -2.13 4.30
C ASN A 291 -21.25 -3.30 3.56
N ASN A 292 -20.12 -3.82 4.07
CA ASN A 292 -19.33 -4.85 3.42
C ASN A 292 -19.70 -6.28 3.88
N GLY A 293 -20.10 -6.46 5.14
CA GLY A 293 -20.43 -7.77 5.70
C GLY A 293 -19.31 -8.47 6.45
N LYS A 294 -18.05 -8.01 6.39
CA LYS A 294 -16.97 -8.58 7.22
C LYS A 294 -17.21 -8.38 8.72
N SER A 295 -16.57 -9.23 9.53
CA SER A 295 -16.64 -9.15 10.99
C SER A 295 -16.12 -7.80 11.52
N ILE A 296 -16.71 -7.32 12.63
CA ILE A 296 -16.27 -6.09 13.30
C ILE A 296 -14.81 -6.18 13.76
N PHE A 297 -14.35 -7.39 14.09
CA PHE A 297 -12.96 -7.66 14.40
C PHE A 297 -12.03 -7.30 13.23
N GLU A 298 -12.36 -7.75 12.02
CA GLU A 298 -11.58 -7.43 10.81
C GLU A 298 -11.72 -5.97 10.41
N SER A 299 -12.94 -5.42 10.40
CA SER A 299 -13.15 -3.99 10.07
C SER A 299 -12.31 -3.07 10.95
N ARG A 300 -12.21 -3.37 12.25
CA ARG A 300 -11.35 -2.62 13.18
C ARG A 300 -9.86 -2.68 12.81
N MET A 301 -9.38 -3.84 12.36
CA MET A 301 -8.02 -3.99 11.84
C MET A 301 -7.83 -3.19 10.54
N ASP A 302 -8.81 -3.20 9.65
CA ASP A 302 -8.77 -2.42 8.40
C ASP A 302 -8.66 -0.92 8.70
N ILE A 303 -9.41 -0.41 9.69
CA ILE A 303 -9.33 0.99 10.09
C ILE A 303 -7.98 1.30 10.74
N ASP A 304 -7.40 0.35 11.48
CA ASP A 304 -6.05 0.53 12.03
C ASP A 304 -4.98 0.64 10.94
N LEU A 305 -5.03 -0.23 9.94
CA LEU A 305 -4.12 -0.16 8.78
C LEU A 305 -4.36 1.11 7.95
N SER A 306 -5.58 1.63 7.94
CA SER A 306 -5.95 2.84 7.19
C SER A 306 -5.33 4.11 7.76
N TRP A 307 -5.42 4.33 9.09
CA TRP A 307 -4.78 5.50 9.69
C TRP A 307 -3.25 5.36 9.70
N GLN A 308 -2.72 4.14 9.86
CA GLN A 308 -1.27 3.87 9.73
C GLN A 308 -0.76 4.22 8.33
N CYS A 309 -1.56 3.95 7.29
CA CYS A 309 -1.23 4.34 5.92
C CYS A 309 -1.05 5.85 5.78
N LEU A 310 -2.02 6.63 6.29
CA LEU A 310 -1.93 8.10 6.27
C LEU A 310 -0.73 8.60 7.09
N GLU A 311 -0.49 8.04 8.27
CA GLU A 311 0.62 8.41 9.15
C GLU A 311 1.98 8.11 8.51
N TYR A 312 2.14 6.95 7.89
CA TYR A 312 3.35 6.55 7.18
C TYR A 312 3.68 7.53 6.04
N TYR A 313 2.71 7.83 5.18
CA TYR A 313 2.93 8.77 4.07
C TYR A 313 3.05 10.22 4.53
N ALA A 314 2.45 10.60 5.66
CA ALA A 314 2.72 11.88 6.29
C ALA A 314 4.20 12.00 6.70
N GLY A 315 4.77 10.95 7.29
CA GLY A 315 6.20 10.88 7.62
C GLY A 315 7.11 10.99 6.40
N LEU A 316 6.70 10.41 5.26
CA LEU A 316 7.47 10.50 4.01
C LEU A 316 7.36 11.86 3.32
N ALA A 317 6.24 12.59 3.45
CA ALA A 317 5.94 13.78 2.66
C ALA A 317 7.02 14.87 2.72
N GLY A 318 7.62 15.10 3.90
CA GLY A 318 8.70 16.08 4.09
C GLY A 318 10.06 15.66 3.50
N SER A 319 10.24 14.37 3.22
CA SER A 319 11.50 13.80 2.69
C SER A 319 11.51 13.64 1.16
N LEU A 320 10.41 14.01 0.49
CA LEU A 320 10.31 13.90 -0.96
C LEU A 320 11.23 14.91 -1.66
N ALA A 321 12.26 14.39 -2.33
CA ALA A 321 13.25 15.18 -3.04
C ALA A 321 13.60 14.54 -4.39
N GLY A 322 14.30 15.31 -5.22
CA GLY A 322 15.08 14.77 -6.34
C GLY A 322 16.57 14.68 -5.97
N GLU A 323 17.42 14.73 -6.99
CA GLU A 323 18.87 14.50 -6.88
C GLU A 323 19.65 15.66 -7.50
N HIS A 324 20.90 15.85 -7.08
CA HIS A 324 21.86 16.74 -7.71
C HIS A 324 22.98 15.90 -8.31
N ILE A 325 23.34 16.18 -9.56
CA ILE A 325 24.28 15.39 -10.37
C ILE A 325 25.33 16.35 -10.94
N GLN A 326 26.59 16.20 -10.53
CA GLN A 326 27.71 16.95 -11.11
C GLN A 326 28.02 16.41 -12.50
N LEU A 327 28.27 17.30 -13.46
CA LEU A 327 28.57 16.95 -14.85
C LEU A 327 29.97 17.47 -15.23
N PRO A 328 30.51 17.05 -16.39
CA PRO A 328 31.79 17.56 -16.88
C PRO A 328 31.80 19.09 -17.03
N SER A 329 33.01 19.65 -17.04
CA SER A 329 33.23 21.09 -17.29
C SER A 329 32.56 22.04 -16.28
N GLY A 330 32.13 21.55 -15.12
CA GLY A 330 31.55 22.36 -14.04
C GLY A 330 30.05 22.61 -14.16
N SER A 331 29.40 22.16 -15.24
CA SER A 331 27.94 22.16 -15.36
C SER A 331 27.33 21.12 -14.42
N PHE A 332 26.02 21.23 -14.16
CA PHE A 332 25.33 20.28 -13.30
C PHE A 332 23.89 20.05 -13.74
N GLY A 333 23.36 18.88 -13.36
CA GLY A 333 21.96 18.55 -13.46
C GLY A 333 21.33 18.42 -12.08
N TYR A 334 20.05 18.71 -11.97
CA TYR A 334 19.27 18.32 -10.80
C TYR A 334 17.88 17.85 -11.20
N THR A 335 17.27 16.99 -10.38
CA THR A 335 15.89 16.56 -10.59
C THR A 335 14.97 17.19 -9.55
N ARG A 336 13.75 17.54 -9.99
CA ARG A 336 12.66 17.96 -9.10
C ARG A 336 11.58 16.89 -9.11
N ARG A 337 11.23 16.39 -7.94
CA ARG A 337 10.09 15.48 -7.77
C ARG A 337 8.81 16.31 -7.66
N GLU A 338 7.96 16.23 -8.67
CA GLU A 338 6.72 17.00 -8.78
C GLU A 338 5.50 16.07 -8.73
N PRO A 339 4.35 16.51 -8.20
CA PRO A 339 3.10 15.77 -8.32
C PRO A 339 2.66 15.65 -9.79
N LEU A 340 1.78 14.69 -10.07
CA LEU A 340 1.21 14.45 -11.40
C LEU A 340 0.06 15.41 -11.72
N GLY A 341 -0.80 15.71 -10.75
CA GLY A 341 -2.01 16.53 -10.97
C GLY A 341 -3.25 15.93 -10.32
N VAL A 342 -4.35 15.87 -11.08
CA VAL A 342 -5.59 15.19 -10.63
C VAL A 342 -5.44 13.69 -10.85
N CYS A 343 -5.43 12.93 -9.78
CA CYS A 343 -5.41 11.47 -9.82
C CYS A 343 -6.83 10.90 -9.62
N VAL A 344 -7.14 9.83 -10.34
CA VAL A 344 -8.37 9.05 -10.13
C VAL A 344 -8.03 7.75 -9.41
N GLY A 345 -8.74 7.46 -8.33
CA GLY A 345 -8.76 6.15 -7.68
C GLY A 345 -10.08 5.44 -7.92
N ILE A 346 -10.06 4.20 -8.38
CA ILE A 346 -11.24 3.34 -8.49
C ILE A 346 -11.03 2.15 -7.55
N GLY A 347 -11.91 2.02 -6.56
CA GLY A 347 -11.80 1.03 -5.50
C GLY A 347 -12.63 -0.23 -5.71
N ALA A 348 -12.18 -1.33 -5.09
CA ALA A 348 -12.96 -2.55 -4.93
C ALA A 348 -13.85 -2.47 -3.67
N TRP A 349 -14.71 -3.47 -3.49
CA TRP A 349 -15.70 -3.53 -2.41
C TRP A 349 -15.26 -4.32 -1.18
N ASN A 350 -14.16 -5.06 -1.24
CA ASN A 350 -13.75 -5.98 -0.19
C ASN A 350 -13.02 -5.30 0.99
N TYR A 351 -12.28 -4.22 0.72
CA TYR A 351 -11.67 -3.36 1.75
C TYR A 351 -11.91 -1.87 1.43
N PRO A 352 -13.17 -1.40 1.42
CA PRO A 352 -13.55 -0.09 0.87
C PRO A 352 -12.75 1.10 1.44
N PHE A 353 -12.69 1.23 2.76
CA PHE A 353 -12.05 2.36 3.44
C PHE A 353 -10.52 2.27 3.35
N GLN A 354 -9.98 1.07 3.55
CA GLN A 354 -8.53 0.82 3.48
C GLN A 354 -7.95 1.07 2.09
N ILE A 355 -8.60 0.57 1.03
CA ILE A 355 -8.15 0.82 -0.36
C ILE A 355 -8.22 2.32 -0.68
N ALA A 356 -9.23 3.03 -0.17
CA ALA A 356 -9.30 4.48 -0.33
C ALA A 356 -8.10 5.19 0.31
N CYS A 357 -7.67 4.73 1.50
CA CYS A 357 -6.47 5.24 2.17
C CYS A 357 -5.19 4.87 1.41
N TRP A 358 -5.05 3.62 0.95
CA TRP A 358 -3.87 3.15 0.18
C TRP A 358 -3.64 3.94 -1.11
N LYS A 359 -4.71 4.41 -1.76
CA LYS A 359 -4.61 5.28 -2.95
C LYS A 359 -4.40 6.75 -2.59
N SER A 360 -5.18 7.27 -1.64
CA SER A 360 -5.17 8.71 -1.34
C SER A 360 -3.93 9.14 -0.57
N ALA A 361 -3.47 8.38 0.42
CA ALA A 361 -2.33 8.75 1.26
C ALA A 361 -1.05 9.06 0.45
N PRO A 362 -0.55 8.20 -0.46
CA PRO A 362 0.61 8.55 -1.29
C PRO A 362 0.31 9.68 -2.27
N ALA A 363 -0.90 9.74 -2.84
CA ALA A 363 -1.29 10.80 -3.78
C ALA A 363 -1.22 12.18 -3.12
N LEU A 364 -1.85 12.32 -1.96
CA LEU A 364 -1.90 13.56 -1.20
C LEU A 364 -0.53 13.93 -0.64
N ALA A 365 0.25 12.96 -0.15
CA ALA A 365 1.63 13.19 0.32
C ALA A 365 2.54 13.72 -0.79
N CYS A 366 2.39 13.24 -2.04
CA CYS A 366 3.12 13.74 -3.20
C CYS A 366 2.65 15.13 -3.68
N GLY A 367 1.49 15.61 -3.23
CA GLY A 367 0.93 16.91 -3.61
C GLY A 367 -0.14 16.86 -4.71
N ASN A 368 -0.71 15.68 -5.00
CA ASN A 368 -1.82 15.53 -5.94
C ASN A 368 -3.16 15.84 -5.28
N SER A 369 -4.19 16.12 -6.08
CA SER A 369 -5.59 15.96 -5.67
C SER A 369 -6.14 14.63 -6.18
N MET A 370 -7.21 14.14 -5.56
CA MET A 370 -7.80 12.85 -5.90
C MET A 370 -9.31 12.94 -6.07
N ILE A 371 -9.81 12.22 -7.08
CA ILE A 371 -11.21 11.82 -7.21
C ILE A 371 -11.26 10.31 -7.00
N TYR A 372 -12.04 9.87 -6.03
CA TYR A 372 -12.20 8.46 -5.71
C TYR A 372 -13.60 7.98 -6.07
N LYS A 373 -13.68 6.85 -6.77
CA LYS A 373 -14.93 6.17 -7.10
C LYS A 373 -14.97 4.82 -6.36
N PRO A 374 -15.71 4.71 -5.23
CA PRO A 374 -15.85 3.43 -4.55
C PRO A 374 -16.62 2.43 -5.43
N SER A 375 -16.61 1.16 -5.02
CA SER A 375 -17.56 0.19 -5.58
C SER A 375 -18.99 0.60 -5.23
N PRO A 376 -19.96 0.46 -6.13
CA PRO A 376 -21.35 0.77 -5.83
C PRO A 376 -21.98 -0.15 -4.78
N PHE A 377 -21.36 -1.30 -4.50
CA PHE A 377 -21.79 -2.19 -3.42
C PHE A 377 -21.42 -1.63 -2.04
N THR A 378 -20.36 -0.83 -1.94
CA THR A 378 -19.84 -0.28 -0.68
C THR A 378 -19.59 1.22 -0.75
N PRO A 379 -20.63 2.05 -0.97
CA PRO A 379 -20.46 3.47 -1.27
C PRO A 379 -20.31 4.36 -0.02
N VAL A 380 -20.49 3.82 1.19
CA VAL A 380 -20.80 4.62 2.38
C VAL A 380 -19.57 5.08 3.16
N SER A 381 -18.71 4.15 3.60
CA SER A 381 -17.62 4.44 4.56
C SER A 381 -16.58 5.43 4.02
N VAL A 382 -16.30 5.40 2.71
CA VAL A 382 -15.33 6.29 2.05
C VAL A 382 -15.73 7.77 2.17
N LEU A 383 -17.00 8.09 2.37
CA LEU A 383 -17.44 9.47 2.60
C LEU A 383 -16.97 10.01 3.96
N LEU A 384 -16.81 9.14 4.95
CA LEU A 384 -16.22 9.51 6.24
C LEU A 384 -14.76 9.94 6.05
N LEU A 385 -13.99 9.25 5.18
CA LEU A 385 -12.63 9.67 4.86
C LEU A 385 -12.61 11.08 4.23
N ALA A 386 -13.54 11.37 3.32
CA ALA A 386 -13.61 12.68 2.66
C ALA A 386 -13.93 13.81 3.65
N GLU A 387 -14.86 13.57 4.58
CA GLU A 387 -15.21 14.49 5.65
C GLU A 387 -14.05 14.70 6.62
N ILE A 388 -13.40 13.61 7.05
CA ILE A 388 -12.25 13.65 7.95
C ILE A 388 -11.08 14.43 7.34
N LEU A 389 -10.79 14.24 6.05
CA LEU A 389 -9.74 15.01 5.38
C LEU A 389 -10.05 16.51 5.39
N SER A 390 -11.32 16.88 5.20
CA SER A 390 -11.75 18.27 5.26
C SER A 390 -11.70 18.84 6.68
N GLU A 391 -12.08 18.05 7.69
CA GLU A 391 -11.94 18.39 9.11
C GLU A 391 -10.47 18.59 9.50
N ALA A 392 -9.56 17.76 8.96
CA ALA A 392 -8.12 17.85 9.14
C ALA A 392 -7.46 19.06 8.44
N GLY A 393 -8.24 19.86 7.70
CA GLY A 393 -7.78 21.09 7.04
C GLY A 393 -7.30 20.90 5.59
N ALA A 394 -7.69 19.82 4.92
CA ALA A 394 -7.51 19.71 3.48
C ALA A 394 -8.29 20.83 2.76
N PRO A 395 -7.70 21.47 1.72
CA PRO A 395 -8.43 22.45 0.93
C PRO A 395 -9.67 21.82 0.26
N PRO A 396 -10.78 22.57 0.14
CA PRO A 396 -11.99 22.08 -0.53
C PRO A 396 -11.67 21.52 -1.92
N GLY A 397 -12.12 20.30 -2.17
CA GLY A 397 -11.87 19.59 -3.42
C GLY A 397 -10.57 18.80 -3.49
N LEU A 398 -9.77 18.72 -2.42
CA LEU A 398 -8.55 17.91 -2.42
C LEU A 398 -8.84 16.42 -2.64
N PHE A 399 -9.88 15.92 -1.96
CA PHE A 399 -10.40 14.58 -2.09
C PHE A 399 -11.89 14.65 -2.40
N ASN A 400 -12.29 14.21 -3.59
CA ASN A 400 -13.69 14.17 -4.03
C ASN A 400 -14.12 12.71 -4.15
N VAL A 401 -15.39 12.43 -3.89
CA VAL A 401 -16.00 11.10 -4.06
C VAL A 401 -17.12 11.21 -5.07
N VAL A 402 -17.03 10.42 -6.14
CA VAL A 402 -18.12 10.27 -7.12
C VAL A 402 -18.63 8.84 -7.10
N GLN A 403 -19.94 8.66 -7.08
CA GLN A 403 -20.59 7.36 -7.02
C GLN A 403 -20.94 6.85 -8.41
N GLY A 404 -21.01 5.53 -8.57
CA GLY A 404 -21.52 4.88 -9.78
C GLY A 404 -20.71 3.67 -10.23
N GLY A 405 -21.29 2.92 -11.14
CA GLY A 405 -20.70 1.71 -11.74
C GLY A 405 -19.71 2.00 -12.88
N ALA A 406 -19.80 1.16 -13.92
CA ALA A 406 -18.86 1.19 -15.05
C ALA A 406 -18.93 2.48 -15.87
N ALA A 407 -20.12 3.07 -16.05
CA ALA A 407 -20.32 4.28 -16.82
C ALA A 407 -19.54 5.48 -16.22
N THR A 408 -19.71 5.74 -14.93
CA THR A 408 -18.92 6.74 -14.20
C THR A 408 -17.42 6.43 -14.24
N GLY A 409 -17.04 5.16 -14.09
CA GLY A 409 -15.64 4.73 -14.20
C GLY A 409 -15.01 5.05 -15.57
N GLN A 410 -15.75 4.83 -16.66
CA GLN A 410 -15.32 5.15 -18.01
C GLN A 410 -15.09 6.66 -18.18
N LEU A 411 -16.05 7.48 -17.73
CA LEU A 411 -15.95 8.94 -17.80
C LEU A 411 -14.68 9.44 -17.11
N LEU A 412 -14.39 8.94 -15.90
CA LEU A 412 -13.18 9.28 -15.15
C LEU A 412 -11.89 8.87 -15.88
N CYS A 413 -11.83 7.64 -16.43
CA CYS A 413 -10.63 7.15 -17.12
C CYS A 413 -10.34 7.96 -18.40
N GLN A 414 -11.39 8.39 -19.10
CA GLN A 414 -11.28 9.08 -20.38
C GLN A 414 -11.10 10.60 -20.22
N HIS A 415 -11.47 11.17 -19.07
CA HIS A 415 -11.41 12.62 -18.84
C HIS A 415 -10.03 13.22 -19.14
N ARG A 416 -9.99 14.30 -19.94
CA ARG A 416 -8.74 14.89 -20.46
C ARG A 416 -7.81 15.45 -19.37
N ASP A 417 -8.40 15.95 -18.30
CA ASP A 417 -7.69 16.63 -17.21
C ASP A 417 -7.26 15.69 -16.08
N VAL A 418 -7.53 14.40 -16.19
CA VAL A 418 -7.04 13.40 -15.24
C VAL A 418 -5.62 13.00 -15.64
N ALA A 419 -4.68 13.15 -14.73
CA ALA A 419 -3.26 12.88 -14.97
C ALA A 419 -2.90 11.40 -14.77
N LYS A 420 -3.65 10.67 -13.92
CA LYS A 420 -3.36 9.28 -13.55
C LYS A 420 -4.63 8.53 -13.19
N VAL A 421 -4.66 7.23 -13.49
CA VAL A 421 -5.68 6.30 -12.97
C VAL A 421 -5.02 5.22 -12.10
N SER A 422 -5.56 4.97 -10.91
CA SER A 422 -5.23 3.83 -10.06
C SER A 422 -6.47 2.98 -9.84
N PHE A 423 -6.43 1.73 -10.24
CA PHE A 423 -7.58 0.82 -10.22
C PHE A 423 -7.27 -0.44 -9.41
N THR A 424 -8.20 -0.82 -8.55
CA THR A 424 -8.22 -2.14 -7.89
C THR A 424 -9.49 -2.88 -8.27
N GLY A 425 -9.38 -4.13 -8.74
CA GLY A 425 -10.54 -4.94 -9.10
C GLY A 425 -10.22 -6.13 -10.00
N SER A 426 -11.19 -6.56 -10.82
CA SER A 426 -11.02 -7.75 -11.67
C SER A 426 -10.08 -7.50 -12.85
N VAL A 427 -9.41 -8.57 -13.32
CA VAL A 427 -8.54 -8.51 -14.51
C VAL A 427 -9.27 -7.98 -15.76
N PRO A 428 -10.46 -8.47 -16.13
CA PRO A 428 -11.16 -7.97 -17.32
C PRO A 428 -11.50 -6.47 -17.24
N THR A 429 -11.84 -5.96 -16.05
CA THR A 429 -12.08 -4.52 -15.86
C THR A 429 -10.78 -3.73 -15.88
N GLY A 430 -9.71 -4.23 -15.28
CA GLY A 430 -8.38 -3.62 -15.28
C GLY A 430 -7.83 -3.42 -16.70
N SER A 431 -7.97 -4.42 -17.56
CA SER A 431 -7.58 -4.32 -18.99
C SER A 431 -8.34 -3.19 -19.69
N LYS A 432 -9.67 -3.10 -19.50
CA LYS A 432 -10.48 -2.01 -20.07
C LYS A 432 -10.07 -0.65 -19.54
N VAL A 433 -9.72 -0.53 -18.25
CA VAL A 433 -9.22 0.71 -17.66
C VAL A 433 -7.92 1.13 -18.35
N MET A 434 -6.99 0.21 -18.56
CA MET A 434 -5.73 0.46 -19.27
C MET A 434 -5.96 0.89 -20.72
N GLU A 435 -6.85 0.22 -21.45
CA GLU A 435 -7.24 0.57 -22.82
C GLU A 435 -7.83 2.00 -22.90
N MET A 436 -8.71 2.36 -21.97
CA MET A 436 -9.30 3.69 -21.93
C MET A 436 -8.26 4.77 -21.56
N ALA A 437 -7.37 4.48 -20.62
CA ALA A 437 -6.31 5.40 -20.19
C ALA A 437 -5.29 5.68 -21.31
N ALA A 438 -5.06 4.72 -22.20
CA ALA A 438 -4.14 4.86 -23.34
C ALA A 438 -4.50 6.03 -24.27
N LYS A 439 -5.80 6.34 -24.43
CA LYS A 439 -6.27 7.49 -25.23
C LYS A 439 -5.71 8.83 -24.77
N GLY A 440 -5.40 8.96 -23.48
CA GLY A 440 -4.79 10.16 -22.90
C GLY A 440 -3.34 9.96 -22.45
N ILE A 441 -2.70 8.85 -22.81
CA ILE A 441 -1.34 8.46 -22.38
C ILE A 441 -1.19 8.60 -20.85
N LYS A 442 -2.22 8.20 -20.11
CA LYS A 442 -2.24 8.35 -18.66
C LYS A 442 -1.47 7.19 -18.02
N PRO A 443 -0.54 7.45 -17.08
CA PRO A 443 0.00 6.41 -16.21
C PRO A 443 -1.13 5.68 -15.49
N VAL A 444 -1.05 4.35 -15.50
CA VAL A 444 -2.00 3.47 -14.82
C VAL A 444 -1.26 2.67 -13.76
N THR A 445 -1.91 2.42 -12.63
CA THR A 445 -1.51 1.36 -11.69
C THR A 445 -2.69 0.43 -11.49
N LEU A 446 -2.44 -0.87 -11.62
CA LEU A 446 -3.46 -1.91 -11.57
C LEU A 446 -3.12 -2.88 -10.45
N GLU A 447 -4.04 -3.01 -9.50
CA GLU A 447 -4.03 -4.05 -8.46
C GLU A 447 -5.18 -5.02 -8.75
N LEU A 448 -4.86 -6.18 -9.30
CA LEU A 448 -5.85 -7.12 -9.82
C LEU A 448 -5.90 -8.40 -9.00
N GLY A 449 -6.84 -9.28 -9.35
CA GLY A 449 -7.03 -10.56 -8.67
C GLY A 449 -5.83 -11.50 -8.72
N GLY A 450 -5.96 -12.63 -8.03
CA GLY A 450 -4.90 -13.62 -7.87
C GLY A 450 -5.39 -15.06 -7.80
N LYS A 451 -4.44 -15.98 -8.01
CA LYS A 451 -4.60 -17.41 -7.68
C LYS A 451 -3.38 -17.90 -6.90
N SER A 452 -3.12 -17.20 -5.80
CA SER A 452 -1.88 -17.30 -5.04
C SER A 452 -1.64 -18.72 -4.50
N PRO A 453 -0.41 -19.26 -4.62
CA PRO A 453 -0.06 -20.54 -4.04
C PRO A 453 0.41 -20.41 -2.58
N LEU A 454 -0.04 -21.33 -1.72
CA LEU A 454 0.49 -21.55 -0.39
C LEU A 454 1.14 -22.93 -0.33
N ILE A 455 2.46 -22.98 -0.18
CA ILE A 455 3.26 -24.22 -0.19
C ILE A 455 3.60 -24.64 1.24
N ILE A 456 3.29 -25.88 1.60
CA ILE A 456 3.48 -26.42 2.95
C ILE A 456 4.34 -27.68 2.86
N PHE A 457 5.60 -27.56 3.31
CA PHE A 457 6.54 -28.68 3.37
C PHE A 457 6.35 -29.53 4.63
N SER A 458 6.74 -30.80 4.55
CA SER A 458 6.62 -31.78 5.63
C SER A 458 7.39 -31.42 6.91
N ASP A 459 8.43 -30.59 6.82
CA ASP A 459 9.22 -30.14 7.96
C ASP A 459 8.62 -28.91 8.67
N CYS A 460 7.46 -28.41 8.21
CA CYS A 460 6.81 -27.24 8.81
C CYS A 460 6.33 -27.50 10.25
N ILE A 461 6.04 -26.42 10.97
CA ILE A 461 5.26 -26.52 12.20
C ILE A 461 3.79 -26.63 11.79
N LEU A 462 3.26 -27.86 11.76
CA LEU A 462 1.93 -28.18 11.24
C LEU A 462 0.82 -27.24 11.77
N LYS A 463 0.80 -26.99 13.08
CA LYS A 463 -0.18 -26.09 13.72
C LYS A 463 -0.14 -24.66 13.16
N ASN A 464 1.05 -24.15 12.85
CA ASN A 464 1.19 -22.82 12.26
C ASN A 464 0.81 -22.83 10.78
N ALA A 465 1.12 -23.91 10.06
CA ALA A 465 0.73 -24.06 8.66
C ALA A 465 -0.80 -24.14 8.49
N VAL A 466 -1.51 -24.85 9.37
CA VAL A 466 -2.99 -24.87 9.40
C VAL A 466 -3.53 -23.46 9.66
N LYS A 467 -3.05 -22.75 10.69
CA LYS A 467 -3.45 -21.36 10.94
C LYS A 467 -3.19 -20.44 9.74
N GLY A 468 -2.01 -20.58 9.12
CA GLY A 468 -1.65 -19.85 7.91
C GLY A 468 -2.61 -20.11 6.76
N ALA A 469 -3.00 -21.37 6.54
CA ALA A 469 -3.96 -21.74 5.51
C ALA A 469 -5.36 -21.16 5.77
N LEU A 470 -5.83 -21.16 7.02
CA LEU A 470 -7.11 -20.52 7.40
C LEU A 470 -7.07 -19.01 7.14
N LEU A 471 -6.02 -18.32 7.59
CA LEU A 471 -5.82 -16.89 7.34
C LEU A 471 -5.74 -16.57 5.85
N ALA A 472 -5.10 -17.46 5.08
CA ALA A 472 -4.93 -17.33 3.64
C ALA A 472 -6.22 -17.57 2.82
N ASN A 473 -7.33 -18.00 3.43
CA ASN A 473 -8.52 -18.41 2.69
C ASN A 473 -9.84 -17.86 3.23
N PHE A 474 -9.95 -17.55 4.52
CA PHE A 474 -11.25 -17.29 5.14
C PHE A 474 -11.40 -15.91 5.78
N LEU A 475 -10.34 -15.08 5.80
CA LEU A 475 -10.49 -13.65 6.10
C LEU A 475 -11.44 -13.00 5.09
N THR A 476 -12.30 -12.08 5.57
CA THR A 476 -13.27 -11.33 4.78
C THR A 476 -14.02 -12.25 3.83
N GLN A 477 -14.60 -13.34 4.37
CA GLN A 477 -15.34 -14.36 3.62
C GLN A 477 -14.59 -14.96 2.41
N GLY A 478 -13.26 -14.95 2.42
CA GLY A 478 -12.45 -15.38 1.28
C GLY A 478 -12.42 -14.40 0.10
N GLU A 479 -12.97 -13.20 0.27
CA GLU A 479 -13.05 -12.12 -0.72
C GLU A 479 -11.78 -11.24 -0.68
N VAL A 480 -10.60 -11.86 -0.69
CA VAL A 480 -9.30 -11.18 -0.59
C VAL A 480 -8.42 -11.57 -1.78
N CYS A 481 -7.88 -10.58 -2.49
CA CYS A 481 -7.10 -10.79 -3.71
C CYS A 481 -5.84 -11.64 -3.49
N SER A 482 -5.17 -11.48 -2.33
CA SER A 482 -3.93 -12.18 -2.01
C SER A 482 -4.11 -13.62 -1.53
N ASN A 483 -5.36 -14.08 -1.31
CA ASN A 483 -5.63 -15.37 -0.68
C ASN A 483 -4.91 -16.54 -1.36
N GLY A 484 -4.28 -17.37 -0.52
CA GLY A 484 -3.55 -18.59 -0.89
C GLY A 484 -4.50 -19.73 -1.21
N THR A 485 -5.37 -19.53 -2.20
CA THR A 485 -6.47 -20.45 -2.51
C THR A 485 -6.04 -21.78 -3.14
N ARG A 486 -4.78 -21.88 -3.58
CA ARG A 486 -4.13 -23.14 -3.94
C ARG A 486 -3.16 -23.55 -2.82
N VAL A 487 -3.60 -24.45 -1.95
CA VAL A 487 -2.80 -24.94 -0.83
C VAL A 487 -2.09 -26.23 -1.23
N PHE A 488 -0.82 -26.11 -1.58
CA PHE A 488 0.04 -27.22 -1.92
C PHE A 488 0.64 -27.82 -0.65
N VAL A 489 0.41 -29.12 -0.41
CA VAL A 489 0.85 -29.82 0.80
C VAL A 489 1.69 -31.04 0.44
N GLN A 490 2.86 -31.16 1.05
CA GLN A 490 3.75 -32.28 0.74
C GLN A 490 3.15 -33.60 1.23
N LYS A 491 3.16 -34.65 0.39
CA LYS A 491 2.43 -35.91 0.63
C LYS A 491 2.64 -36.52 2.03
N GLY A 492 3.85 -36.42 2.59
CA GLY A 492 4.18 -36.98 3.91
C GLY A 492 3.32 -36.47 5.07
N ILE A 493 2.73 -35.28 4.95
CA ILE A 493 1.85 -34.68 5.98
C ILE A 493 0.42 -34.40 5.49
N LEU A 494 0.10 -34.74 4.23
CA LEU A 494 -1.17 -34.38 3.59
C LEU A 494 -2.39 -34.80 4.42
N LYS A 495 -2.45 -36.06 4.86
CA LYS A 495 -3.58 -36.57 5.64
C LYS A 495 -3.76 -35.79 6.95
N GLN A 496 -2.68 -35.62 7.72
CA GLN A 496 -2.72 -34.92 9.01
C GLN A 496 -3.11 -33.45 8.85
N PHE A 497 -2.59 -32.78 7.82
CA PHE A 497 -2.95 -31.41 7.51
C PHE A 497 -4.43 -31.29 7.12
N THR A 498 -4.90 -32.15 6.20
CA THR A 498 -6.28 -32.13 5.71
C THR A 498 -7.29 -32.37 6.84
N GLU A 499 -7.04 -33.34 7.72
CA GLU A 499 -7.90 -33.62 8.87
C GLU A 499 -8.01 -32.40 9.81
N GLU A 500 -6.87 -31.77 10.15
CA GLU A 500 -6.88 -30.64 11.08
C GLU A 500 -7.45 -29.36 10.44
N VAL A 501 -7.16 -29.07 9.17
CA VAL A 501 -7.69 -27.86 8.51
C VAL A 501 -9.20 -27.94 8.31
N VAL A 502 -9.74 -29.12 7.99
CA VAL A 502 -11.20 -29.34 7.90
C VAL A 502 -11.84 -29.08 9.26
N LYS A 503 -11.31 -29.72 10.31
CA LYS A 503 -11.81 -29.55 11.68
C LYS A 503 -11.77 -28.09 12.16
N GLU A 504 -10.72 -27.35 11.84
CA GLU A 504 -10.65 -25.93 12.22
C GLU A 504 -11.54 -25.04 11.34
N THR A 505 -11.78 -25.42 10.08
CA THR A 505 -12.70 -24.71 9.18
C THR A 505 -14.15 -24.82 9.67
N GLU A 506 -14.56 -26.01 10.12
CA GLU A 506 -15.91 -26.25 10.66
C GLU A 506 -16.20 -25.47 11.96
N LYS A 507 -15.16 -25.03 12.67
CA LYS A 507 -15.29 -24.21 13.89
C LYS A 507 -15.47 -22.73 13.62
N ILE A 508 -15.33 -22.27 12.37
CA ILE A 508 -15.49 -20.85 12.03
C ILE A 508 -16.92 -20.44 12.38
N LYS A 509 -17.06 -19.46 13.27
CA LYS A 509 -18.37 -18.96 13.69
C LYS A 509 -18.94 -17.99 12.65
N LEU A 510 -20.01 -18.41 12.00
CA LEU A 510 -20.79 -17.58 11.06
C LEU A 510 -21.90 -16.86 11.82
N GLY A 511 -22.20 -15.61 11.45
CA GLY A 511 -23.32 -14.89 12.04
C GLY A 511 -23.33 -13.40 11.73
N ASP A 512 -24.01 -12.66 12.59
CA ASP A 512 -24.09 -11.20 12.53
C ASP A 512 -22.68 -10.60 12.66
N PRO A 513 -22.19 -9.84 11.64
CA PRO A 513 -20.83 -9.33 11.62
C PRO A 513 -20.50 -8.36 12.76
N LEU A 514 -21.52 -7.74 13.39
CA LEU A 514 -21.32 -6.85 14.52
C LEU A 514 -21.15 -7.58 15.87
N GLN A 515 -21.30 -8.91 15.91
CA GLN A 515 -21.03 -9.69 17.12
C GLN A 515 -19.53 -9.96 17.25
N GLU A 516 -18.99 -9.72 18.44
CA GLU A 516 -17.55 -9.80 18.73
C GLU A 516 -16.96 -11.21 18.53
N ASP A 517 -17.78 -12.25 18.63
CA ASP A 517 -17.36 -13.65 18.46
C ASP A 517 -17.63 -14.20 17.05
N THR A 518 -18.31 -13.46 16.17
CA THR A 518 -18.40 -13.80 14.74
C THR A 518 -17.00 -13.72 14.12
N ARG A 519 -16.68 -14.71 13.29
CA ARG A 519 -15.40 -14.78 12.55
C ARG A 519 -15.56 -14.78 11.05
N MET A 520 -16.77 -15.05 10.55
CA MET A 520 -17.08 -14.91 9.14
C MET A 520 -18.51 -14.39 8.97
N GLY A 521 -18.66 -13.33 8.18
CA GLY A 521 -19.96 -12.77 7.84
C GLY A 521 -20.53 -13.32 6.53
N PRO A 522 -21.51 -12.64 5.93
CA PRO A 522 -22.04 -12.90 4.59
C PRO A 522 -21.08 -12.45 3.47
N LEU A 523 -21.19 -13.04 2.28
CA LEU A 523 -20.54 -12.54 1.06
C LEU A 523 -21.21 -11.23 0.60
N ILE A 524 -20.52 -10.41 -0.20
CA ILE A 524 -20.94 -9.03 -0.48
C ILE A 524 -22.31 -8.87 -1.15
N THR A 525 -22.69 -9.77 -2.07
CA THR A 525 -23.95 -9.69 -2.81
C THR A 525 -24.52 -11.07 -3.12
N ARG A 526 -25.83 -11.15 -3.32
CA ARG A 526 -26.51 -12.39 -3.72
C ARG A 526 -25.98 -12.99 -5.04
N PRO A 527 -25.78 -12.22 -6.15
CA PRO A 527 -25.16 -12.76 -7.36
C PRO A 527 -23.74 -13.28 -7.14
N HIS A 528 -22.98 -12.67 -6.23
CA HIS A 528 -21.64 -13.14 -5.89
C HIS A 528 -21.68 -14.47 -5.11
N LEU A 529 -22.57 -14.59 -4.13
CA LEU A 529 -22.84 -15.86 -3.44
C LEU A 529 -23.21 -16.98 -4.42
N GLU A 530 -24.15 -16.72 -5.34
CA GLU A 530 -24.58 -17.68 -6.35
C GLU A 530 -23.43 -18.10 -7.27
N ARG A 531 -22.57 -17.14 -7.67
CA ARG A 531 -21.36 -17.42 -8.44
C ARG A 531 -20.40 -18.35 -7.68
N VAL A 532 -20.14 -18.08 -6.40
CA VAL A 532 -19.22 -18.90 -5.58
C VAL A 532 -19.77 -20.31 -5.37
N LEU A 533 -21.06 -20.46 -5.06
CA LEU A 533 -21.73 -21.76 -4.97
C LEU A 533 -21.64 -22.52 -6.31
N GLY A 534 -21.78 -21.82 -7.43
CA GLY A 534 -21.61 -22.39 -8.77
C GLY A 534 -20.19 -22.93 -9.03
N PHE A 535 -19.15 -22.29 -8.50
CA PHE A 535 -17.77 -22.82 -8.57
C PHE A 535 -17.59 -24.09 -7.74
N VAL A 536 -18.18 -24.17 -6.55
CA VAL A 536 -18.14 -25.38 -5.72
C VAL A 536 -18.85 -26.53 -6.43
N GLN A 537 -20.02 -26.27 -7.02
CA GLN A 537 -20.76 -27.26 -7.78
C GLN A 537 -19.96 -27.77 -8.99
N ARG A 538 -19.35 -26.86 -9.77
CA ARG A 538 -18.48 -27.25 -10.89
C ARG A 538 -17.28 -28.06 -10.43
N ALA A 539 -16.67 -27.72 -9.30
CA ALA A 539 -15.54 -28.48 -8.77
C ALA A 539 -15.92 -29.94 -8.49
N ARG A 540 -17.13 -30.18 -7.94
CA ARG A 540 -17.67 -31.55 -7.75
C ARG A 540 -17.84 -32.27 -9.08
N GLU A 541 -18.37 -31.59 -10.09
CA GLU A 541 -18.58 -32.16 -11.44
C GLU A 541 -17.26 -32.50 -12.15
N GLU A 542 -16.20 -31.72 -11.90
CA GLU A 542 -14.84 -31.96 -12.40
C GLU A 542 -14.08 -33.03 -11.59
N GLY A 543 -14.65 -33.52 -10.49
CA GLY A 543 -14.13 -34.63 -9.69
C GLY A 543 -13.36 -34.23 -8.42
N ALA A 544 -13.40 -32.96 -8.01
CA ALA A 544 -12.88 -32.56 -6.70
C ALA A 544 -13.80 -33.05 -5.58
N GLN A 545 -13.21 -33.44 -4.44
CA GLN A 545 -13.96 -33.85 -3.26
C GLN A 545 -14.30 -32.64 -2.39
N VAL A 546 -15.56 -32.46 -1.99
CA VAL A 546 -15.90 -31.49 -0.94
C VAL A 546 -15.73 -32.13 0.42
N LEU A 547 -14.71 -31.70 1.16
CA LEU A 547 -14.37 -32.24 2.48
C LEU A 547 -15.23 -31.63 3.59
N CYS A 548 -15.60 -30.35 3.46
CA CYS A 548 -16.57 -29.67 4.31
C CYS A 548 -17.20 -28.46 3.60
N GLY A 549 -18.38 -28.04 4.08
CA GLY A 549 -19.07 -26.81 3.65
C GLY A 549 -19.38 -26.72 2.16
N GLY A 550 -19.32 -25.50 1.62
CA GLY A 550 -19.60 -25.24 0.20
C GLY A 550 -21.09 -25.17 -0.16
N ASP A 551 -21.95 -25.14 0.85
CA ASP A 551 -23.40 -25.06 0.77
C ASP A 551 -23.93 -23.73 1.32
N LEU A 552 -25.14 -23.37 0.90
CA LEU A 552 -25.87 -22.22 1.42
C LEU A 552 -26.06 -22.36 2.94
N TYR A 553 -25.79 -21.28 3.68
CA TYR A 553 -26.01 -21.25 5.13
C TYR A 553 -27.11 -20.25 5.46
N VAL A 554 -28.01 -20.63 6.38
CA VAL A 554 -29.02 -19.73 6.93
C VAL A 554 -28.77 -19.65 8.43
N PRO A 555 -28.25 -18.52 8.96
CA PRO A 555 -28.02 -18.37 10.39
C PRO A 555 -29.32 -18.50 11.20
N GLU A 556 -29.20 -18.96 12.44
CA GLU A 556 -30.35 -19.15 13.34
C GLU A 556 -31.06 -17.85 13.72
N ASP A 557 -30.34 -16.73 13.78
CA ASP A 557 -30.91 -15.41 14.06
C ASP A 557 -31.89 -15.01 12.94
N PRO A 558 -33.20 -14.88 13.21
CA PRO A 558 -34.21 -14.62 12.18
C PRO A 558 -33.97 -13.35 11.36
N LYS A 559 -33.23 -12.36 11.90
CA LYS A 559 -32.92 -11.12 11.17
C LYS A 559 -31.92 -11.35 10.02
N LEU A 560 -31.20 -12.48 10.04
CA LEU A 560 -30.17 -12.82 9.07
C LEU A 560 -30.65 -13.80 7.99
N LYS A 561 -31.90 -14.25 8.04
CA LYS A 561 -32.45 -15.30 7.16
C LYS A 561 -32.30 -15.02 5.67
N ASP A 562 -32.28 -13.74 5.28
CA ASP A 562 -32.21 -13.27 3.90
C ASP A 562 -30.78 -12.81 3.49
N GLY A 563 -29.82 -12.94 4.41
CA GLY A 563 -28.42 -12.60 4.19
C GLY A 563 -27.67 -13.58 3.29
N TYR A 564 -26.50 -13.18 2.82
CA TYR A 564 -25.79 -13.85 1.74
C TYR A 564 -24.71 -14.83 2.25
N TYR A 565 -25.10 -15.80 3.07
CA TYR A 565 -24.16 -16.70 3.74
C TYR A 565 -23.96 -18.03 3.01
N MET A 566 -22.73 -18.56 3.10
CA MET A 566 -22.40 -19.95 2.79
C MET A 566 -21.43 -20.51 3.82
N ARG A 567 -21.39 -21.83 3.97
CA ARG A 567 -20.38 -22.50 4.80
C ARG A 567 -19.01 -22.44 4.13
N PRO A 568 -17.92 -22.15 4.87
CA PRO A 568 -16.57 -22.14 4.32
C PRO A 568 -16.21 -23.55 3.84
N CYS A 569 -15.55 -23.62 2.69
CA CYS A 569 -15.39 -24.85 1.93
C CYS A 569 -13.91 -25.24 1.81
N VAL A 570 -13.64 -26.54 2.00
CA VAL A 570 -12.35 -27.15 1.70
C VAL A 570 -12.56 -28.22 0.64
N LEU A 571 -11.85 -28.08 -0.48
CA LEU A 571 -11.83 -29.01 -1.59
C LEU A 571 -10.56 -29.88 -1.50
N GLY A 572 -10.75 -31.20 -1.48
CA GLY A 572 -9.72 -32.21 -1.63
C GLY A 572 -9.66 -32.76 -3.06
N ASP A 573 -8.67 -33.62 -3.33
CA ASP A 573 -8.47 -34.28 -4.63
C ASP A 573 -8.47 -33.33 -5.85
N CYS A 574 -7.99 -32.09 -5.65
CA CYS A 574 -7.92 -31.10 -6.71
C CYS A 574 -6.76 -31.38 -7.67
N LYS A 575 -6.98 -31.10 -8.96
CA LYS A 575 -5.98 -31.20 -10.03
C LYS A 575 -5.73 -29.85 -10.68
N ASP A 576 -4.53 -29.65 -11.19
CA ASP A 576 -4.09 -28.37 -11.75
C ASP A 576 -4.95 -27.91 -12.95
N ASP A 577 -5.61 -28.83 -13.64
CA ASP A 577 -6.45 -28.55 -14.80
C ASP A 577 -7.88 -28.10 -14.47
N MET A 578 -8.34 -28.30 -13.23
CA MET A 578 -9.69 -27.95 -12.77
C MET A 578 -9.94 -26.44 -12.74
N THR A 579 -11.19 -26.04 -13.00
CA THR A 579 -11.62 -24.64 -12.98
C THR A 579 -11.38 -24.00 -11.62
N CYS A 580 -11.68 -24.70 -10.52
CA CYS A 580 -11.50 -24.17 -9.15
C CYS A 580 -10.02 -23.91 -8.79
N VAL A 581 -9.08 -24.54 -9.49
CA VAL A 581 -7.63 -24.36 -9.30
C VAL A 581 -7.07 -23.26 -10.22
N LYS A 582 -7.64 -23.05 -11.40
CA LYS A 582 -7.19 -22.02 -12.35
C LYS A 582 -7.79 -20.63 -12.11
N GLU A 583 -9.08 -20.60 -11.79
CA GLU A 583 -9.85 -19.36 -11.73
C GLU A 583 -9.91 -18.76 -10.31
N GLU A 584 -9.98 -17.43 -10.25
CA GLU A 584 -10.26 -16.71 -9.02
C GLU A 584 -11.76 -16.84 -8.67
N ILE A 585 -12.04 -17.60 -7.60
CA ILE A 585 -13.40 -17.81 -7.08
C ILE A 585 -13.88 -16.58 -6.28
N PHE A 586 -12.97 -16.01 -5.48
CA PHE A 586 -13.22 -14.85 -4.62
C PHE A 586 -14.32 -15.08 -3.57
N GLY A 587 -14.26 -16.24 -2.90
CA GLY A 587 -15.14 -16.62 -1.80
C GLY A 587 -14.43 -17.63 -0.89
N PRO A 588 -15.08 -18.15 0.17
CA PRO A 588 -14.41 -18.90 1.21
C PRO A 588 -14.20 -20.37 0.78
N VAL A 589 -13.38 -20.59 -0.25
CA VAL A 589 -13.15 -21.89 -0.88
C VAL A 589 -11.64 -22.14 -1.03
N MET A 590 -11.14 -23.11 -0.27
CA MET A 590 -9.74 -23.57 -0.31
C MET A 590 -9.62 -24.82 -1.19
N SER A 591 -8.63 -24.86 -2.08
CA SER A 591 -8.27 -26.08 -2.82
C SER A 591 -6.97 -26.67 -2.30
N ILE A 592 -7.00 -27.93 -1.85
CA ILE A 592 -5.81 -28.67 -1.40
C ILE A 592 -5.26 -29.50 -2.54
N LEU A 593 -3.95 -29.37 -2.80
CA LEU A 593 -3.22 -30.13 -3.81
C LEU A 593 -2.01 -30.80 -3.17
N ALA A 594 -1.78 -32.08 -3.49
CA ALA A 594 -0.59 -32.79 -3.04
C ALA A 594 0.62 -32.46 -3.93
N PHE A 595 1.84 -32.49 -3.37
CA PHE A 595 3.09 -32.47 -4.15
C PHE A 595 4.16 -33.37 -3.51
N ASP A 596 5.17 -33.77 -4.29
CA ASP A 596 6.29 -34.61 -3.84
C ASP A 596 7.56 -33.81 -3.60
N THR A 597 7.98 -33.01 -4.59
CA THR A 597 9.28 -32.33 -4.62
C THR A 597 9.17 -30.82 -4.66
N GLU A 598 10.26 -30.14 -4.26
CA GLU A 598 10.33 -28.67 -4.28
C GLU A 598 10.29 -28.12 -5.72
N GLU A 599 10.98 -28.79 -6.64
CA GLU A 599 11.06 -28.41 -8.05
C GLU A 599 9.68 -28.49 -8.73
N GLU A 600 8.97 -29.60 -8.50
CA GLU A 600 7.61 -29.83 -9.00
C GLU A 600 6.62 -28.76 -8.49
N VAL A 601 6.62 -28.49 -7.18
CA VAL A 601 5.66 -27.52 -6.61
C VAL A 601 5.95 -26.10 -7.07
N LEU A 602 7.21 -25.73 -7.33
CA LEU A 602 7.57 -24.43 -7.88
C LEU A 602 7.05 -24.26 -9.31
N GLU A 603 7.15 -25.29 -10.15
CA GLU A 603 6.60 -25.27 -11.51
C GLU A 603 5.09 -25.07 -11.48
N ARG A 604 4.37 -25.88 -10.68
CA ARG A 604 2.91 -25.85 -10.56
C ARG A 604 2.40 -24.57 -9.90
N ALA A 605 3.10 -24.06 -8.89
CA ALA A 605 2.80 -22.79 -8.25
C ALA A 605 2.87 -21.62 -9.25
N ASN A 606 3.84 -21.65 -10.16
CA ASN A 606 4.04 -20.62 -11.18
C ASN A 606 3.23 -20.81 -12.47
N ALA A 607 2.65 -22.01 -12.68
CA ALA A 607 1.80 -22.36 -13.83
C ALA A 607 0.42 -21.69 -13.77
N THR A 608 0.42 -20.35 -13.77
CA THR A 608 -0.76 -19.50 -13.78
C THR A 608 -0.42 -18.15 -14.41
N SER A 609 -1.42 -17.49 -14.97
CA SER A 609 -1.32 -16.11 -15.49
C SER A 609 -1.26 -15.06 -14.38
N PHE A 610 -1.68 -15.41 -13.16
CA PHE A 610 -1.64 -14.54 -11.98
C PHE A 610 -0.28 -14.52 -11.29
N GLY A 611 -0.04 -13.51 -10.47
CA GLY A 611 1.21 -13.33 -9.73
C GLY A 611 1.10 -12.34 -8.58
N LEU A 612 -0.01 -12.33 -7.83
CA LEU A 612 -0.21 -11.34 -6.77
C LEU A 612 0.62 -11.66 -5.52
N ALA A 613 0.32 -12.78 -4.87
CA ALA A 613 0.99 -13.21 -3.66
C ALA A 613 1.38 -14.70 -3.71
N ALA A 614 2.20 -15.14 -2.76
CA ALA A 614 2.53 -16.53 -2.50
C ALA A 614 2.99 -16.74 -1.05
N GLY A 615 2.98 -17.97 -0.56
CA GLY A 615 3.50 -18.30 0.77
C GLY A 615 4.18 -19.65 0.85
N VAL A 616 5.11 -19.80 1.79
CA VAL A 616 5.81 -21.05 2.07
C VAL A 616 5.91 -21.31 3.58
N PHE A 617 5.58 -22.53 4.01
CA PHE A 617 5.78 -23.03 5.37
C PHE A 617 6.82 -24.15 5.38
N THR A 618 7.93 -23.92 6.07
CA THR A 618 9.06 -24.85 6.23
C THR A 618 9.96 -24.36 7.38
N ARG A 619 10.67 -25.25 8.07
CA ARG A 619 11.67 -24.88 9.08
C ARG A 619 13.06 -24.69 8.48
N ASP A 620 13.32 -25.28 7.32
CA ASP A 620 14.53 -25.02 6.54
C ASP A 620 14.49 -23.61 5.92
N LEU A 621 15.26 -22.69 6.50
CA LEU A 621 15.36 -21.32 6.00
C LEU A 621 16.01 -21.23 4.62
N GLN A 622 16.95 -22.12 4.29
CA GLN A 622 17.57 -22.13 2.96
C GLN A 622 16.54 -22.52 1.90
N ARG A 623 15.72 -23.53 2.19
CA ARG A 623 14.55 -23.88 1.37
C ARG A 623 13.59 -22.71 1.26
N ALA A 624 13.21 -22.09 2.38
CA ALA A 624 12.25 -20.99 2.37
C ALA A 624 12.68 -19.86 1.41
N HIS A 625 13.94 -19.42 1.50
CA HIS A 625 14.47 -18.37 0.64
C HIS A 625 14.64 -18.82 -0.82
N ARG A 626 15.02 -20.08 -1.08
CA ARG A 626 15.11 -20.62 -2.45
C ARG A 626 13.72 -20.70 -3.11
N VAL A 627 12.72 -21.16 -2.37
CA VAL A 627 11.33 -21.23 -2.84
C VAL A 627 10.79 -19.83 -3.12
N VAL A 628 10.96 -18.87 -2.20
CA VAL A 628 10.54 -17.48 -2.44
C VAL A 628 11.25 -16.86 -3.64
N ALA A 629 12.54 -17.11 -3.83
CA ALA A 629 13.26 -16.63 -5.02
C ALA A 629 12.75 -17.26 -6.33
N GLY A 630 12.22 -18.48 -6.27
CA GLY A 630 11.63 -19.16 -7.43
C GLY A 630 10.17 -18.80 -7.72
N LEU A 631 9.44 -18.23 -6.77
CA LEU A 631 8.04 -17.85 -6.91
C LEU A 631 7.87 -16.55 -7.72
N GLN A 632 6.98 -16.57 -8.71
CA GLN A 632 6.68 -15.42 -9.56
C GLN A 632 5.46 -14.64 -9.03
N ALA A 633 5.61 -14.06 -7.84
CA ALA A 633 4.59 -13.26 -7.19
C ALA A 633 5.16 -11.97 -6.59
N GLY A 634 4.33 -10.94 -6.47
CA GLY A 634 4.78 -9.65 -5.95
C GLY A 634 4.95 -9.56 -4.44
N ALA A 635 4.20 -10.35 -3.68
CA ALA A 635 4.34 -10.49 -2.23
C ALA A 635 4.53 -11.96 -1.83
N CYS A 636 5.60 -12.30 -1.12
CA CYS A 636 5.88 -13.66 -0.67
C CYS A 636 6.00 -13.73 0.85
N TYR A 637 5.29 -14.68 1.48
CA TYR A 637 5.29 -14.88 2.92
C TYR A 637 6.06 -16.15 3.31
N ILE A 638 7.00 -16.04 4.26
CA ILE A 638 7.66 -17.20 4.87
C ILE A 638 7.06 -17.41 6.26
N ASN A 639 6.49 -18.61 6.49
CA ASN A 639 5.93 -19.04 7.77
C ASN A 639 4.83 -18.11 8.33
N ASN A 640 4.13 -17.39 7.46
CA ASN A 640 2.98 -16.53 7.76
C ASN A 640 2.13 -16.37 6.48
N TYR A 641 1.00 -15.65 6.56
CA TYR A 641 0.22 -15.27 5.39
C TYR A 641 -0.67 -14.04 5.65
N ASN A 642 -0.99 -13.28 4.60
CA ASN A 642 -1.91 -12.12 4.62
C ASN A 642 -1.52 -10.97 5.57
N VAL A 643 -0.21 -10.81 5.85
CA VAL A 643 0.29 -9.62 6.57
C VAL A 643 0.63 -8.53 5.56
N THR A 644 0.06 -7.34 5.70
CA THR A 644 0.21 -6.22 4.76
C THR A 644 0.76 -4.97 5.45
N PRO A 645 2.02 -5.00 5.94
CA PRO A 645 2.62 -3.85 6.61
C PRO A 645 2.80 -2.69 5.63
N VAL A 646 2.50 -1.47 6.08
CA VAL A 646 2.52 -0.27 5.24
C VAL A 646 3.92 0.06 4.72
N GLU A 647 4.97 -0.39 5.41
CA GLU A 647 6.37 -0.15 5.08
C GLU A 647 6.82 -0.93 3.83
N LEU A 648 6.15 -2.03 3.50
CA LEU A 648 6.50 -2.87 2.35
C LEU A 648 5.60 -2.58 1.16
N PRO A 649 6.15 -2.56 -0.07
CA PRO A 649 5.33 -2.43 -1.26
C PRO A 649 4.48 -3.68 -1.47
N PHE A 650 3.24 -3.48 -1.90
CA PHE A 650 2.32 -4.52 -2.30
C PHE A 650 1.91 -4.30 -3.75
N GLY A 651 1.88 -5.37 -4.54
CA GLY A 651 1.30 -5.33 -5.88
C GLY A 651 1.72 -6.48 -6.77
N GLY A 652 1.01 -6.69 -7.88
CA GLY A 652 1.12 -7.90 -8.68
C GLY A 652 2.34 -8.03 -9.59
N TYR A 653 2.59 -9.28 -10.00
CA TYR A 653 3.32 -9.69 -11.21
C TYR A 653 2.30 -10.18 -12.25
N LYS A 654 2.74 -10.31 -13.51
CA LYS A 654 1.95 -10.89 -14.61
C LYS A 654 0.57 -10.19 -14.75
N MET A 655 -0.52 -10.96 -14.89
CA MET A 655 -1.88 -10.43 -15.02
C MET A 655 -2.49 -9.92 -13.71
N SER A 656 -1.82 -10.12 -12.56
CA SER A 656 -2.26 -9.53 -11.29
C SER A 656 -1.99 -8.03 -11.20
N GLY A 657 -1.38 -7.44 -12.24
CA GLY A 657 -1.24 -6.01 -12.39
C GLY A 657 0.19 -5.51 -12.31
N PHE A 658 0.34 -4.19 -12.23
CA PHE A 658 1.61 -3.49 -12.20
C PHE A 658 1.48 -2.13 -11.51
N GLY A 659 2.59 -1.62 -11.01
CA GLY A 659 2.57 -0.59 -9.97
C GLY A 659 2.68 -1.20 -8.59
N ARG A 660 2.84 -0.37 -7.56
CA ARG A 660 2.81 -0.80 -6.16
C ARG A 660 2.00 0.19 -5.34
N GLU A 661 1.23 -0.35 -4.41
CA GLU A 661 0.67 0.36 -3.26
C GLU A 661 1.55 0.09 -2.03
N ASN A 662 1.39 0.91 -0.99
CA ASN A 662 2.26 0.88 0.21
C ASN A 662 3.77 1.04 -0.10
N GLY A 663 4.55 1.12 0.99
CA GLY A 663 5.99 1.31 0.95
C GLY A 663 6.41 2.63 0.28
N ARG A 664 7.72 2.83 0.18
CA ARG A 664 8.27 4.01 -0.50
C ARG A 664 8.06 3.97 -2.02
N ALA A 665 7.96 2.76 -2.59
CA ALA A 665 7.82 2.57 -4.04
C ALA A 665 6.56 3.23 -4.61
N ALA A 666 5.46 3.30 -3.83
CA ALA A 666 4.22 3.95 -4.27
C ALA A 666 4.41 5.44 -4.67
N ILE A 667 5.39 6.14 -4.08
CA ILE A 667 5.72 7.53 -4.39
C ILE A 667 6.08 7.70 -5.88
N GLU A 668 6.72 6.71 -6.49
CA GLU A 668 7.12 6.75 -7.89
C GLU A 668 5.91 6.78 -8.82
N TYR A 669 4.78 6.21 -8.40
CA TYR A 669 3.56 6.18 -9.19
C TYR A 669 2.65 7.39 -8.97
N TYR A 670 2.98 8.27 -8.02
CA TYR A 670 2.23 9.49 -7.71
C TYR A 670 3.07 10.77 -7.86
N SER A 671 4.28 10.65 -8.40
CA SER A 671 5.16 11.79 -8.69
C SER A 671 5.91 11.56 -10.00
N GLN A 672 6.55 12.61 -10.51
CA GLN A 672 7.38 12.59 -11.70
C GLN A 672 8.67 13.36 -11.45
N LEU A 673 9.74 12.99 -12.15
CA LEU A 673 11.01 13.70 -12.10
C LEU A 673 11.10 14.65 -13.29
N LYS A 674 11.34 15.93 -13.00
CA LYS A 674 11.77 16.93 -13.97
C LYS A 674 13.27 17.08 -13.87
N THR A 675 13.98 16.72 -14.94
CA THR A 675 15.42 16.97 -15.05
C THR A 675 15.67 18.40 -15.51
N VAL A 676 16.54 19.10 -14.78
CA VAL A 676 16.99 20.46 -15.11
C VAL A 676 18.50 20.42 -15.29
N TYR A 677 18.96 20.86 -16.46
CA TYR A 677 20.39 21.05 -16.74
C TYR A 677 20.72 22.53 -16.59
N VAL A 678 21.84 22.83 -15.93
CA VAL A 678 22.35 24.19 -15.76
C VAL A 678 23.73 24.26 -16.41
N GLU A 679 23.80 24.96 -17.53
CA GLU A 679 25.07 25.30 -18.18
C GLU A 679 25.77 26.38 -17.36
N MET A 680 27.01 26.11 -16.96
CA MET A 680 27.82 27.06 -16.18
C MET A 680 28.88 27.77 -17.04
N GLY A 681 29.14 27.29 -18.24
CA GLY A 681 30.06 27.85 -19.23
C GLY A 681 29.36 28.54 -20.39
N LYS A 682 30.08 28.63 -21.52
CA LYS A 682 29.53 29.14 -22.78
C LYS A 682 28.85 27.98 -23.52
N ILE A 683 27.77 28.27 -24.22
CA ILE A 683 27.14 27.31 -25.12
C ILE A 683 28.06 27.14 -26.33
N GLU A 684 28.60 25.95 -26.52
CA GLU A 684 29.26 25.58 -27.77
C GLU A 684 28.19 25.38 -28.84
N SER A 685 28.23 26.22 -29.88
CA SER A 685 27.36 26.14 -31.03
C SER A 685 28.17 25.72 -32.26
N PRO A 686 27.74 24.69 -33.01
CA PRO A 686 28.35 24.35 -34.30
C PRO A 686 27.87 25.26 -35.46
N PHE A 687 26.96 26.20 -35.19
CA PHE A 687 26.49 27.26 -36.10
C PHE A 687 26.99 28.62 -35.60
#